data_AF-A0A1H2Y832-F1
#
_entry.id   AF-A0A1H2Y832-F1
#
_cell.length_a   1.000
_cell.length_b   1.000
_cell.length_c   1.000
_cell.angle_alpha   90.00
_cell.angle_beta   90.00
_cell.angle_gamma   90.00
#
_symmetry.space_group_name_H-M   'P 1'
#
loop_
_entity.id
_entity.type
_entity.pdbx_description
1 polymer ?
#
loop_
_entity_poly.entity_id
_entity_poly.type
_entity_poly.pdbx_seq_one_letter_code
_entity_poly.pdbx_strand_id
1 'polypeptide(L)'
;MTHSFHPCFKAWLLSSAVVLSGCGGGDSNTADSPGDSPSARTPQETTTGVVSGDVVQATAAPNRYQFANGCYQLQQGDYFLGNSPASDQYTVTTDPAQAAGFYFQATALGRYLLLSDYQRAPGEQGNKALLGISDPAGEFLDDTGNFIGELSYLVAGLGDMANFALDPISPLGDVVRDLGESLELTGDRLGDVNVNPALGLVTEASDLAVWELLPAEGDRFRLSSLVTGLLLTASDQGLGLASPSLAGNISEFQLIPASDCPSYPEAELSASVPGKAPAIYLKEVDRFRGIPGIDNNDVYGFVDAHSHITAYEFIGGRVNYGDPFHKFGVDHALDDCAVNHGPEGMTGIVEHVTSTLGPHETEGWPTFNYWPRNNSLQHHQSYYRWIERAHLAGMKILVNHLVHNEVLCQLNPQKQNDCDTMPALELQAQRMHEMQDYIDAQHGGPGRGWFRLVTSPAQAREVIADGKLAVVLGVETSKVFNCGEFQGVAECTREQITERLDRLYGMGVRNLFPVHKFDNAFGGHLPDLSEGVGIGPVLYAGNLAETGHPVEFETCPEGAEEYTGLEPDQNPAPLGPLGLMEQLLFQLDYLGDRFPESPEEFADYDPRAGTDDLCNRRGLSDIGEFLIQELMRRGMMIETDHISRKAAARILQLTADQGYPVINSHGGWGGTERLRDQIAAQGGINSSFASTRDHWVQQLLRDGGRPRDDLFKVGPFGGAAMASDVNGIAALAGNPGSPEQADELYPFTSVDGRVVFEAQRTGDREFTLYDGRGVAHYGLYPDQIEDMMRFSESSREQVNEAVNQLFTSAEAYLRMWERAERAAR
;
A
#
# COMPACT_ATOMS: atom_id res chain seq x y z
N MET A 1 51.42 -13.46 27.37
CA MET A 1 51.88 -14.36 26.28
C MET A 1 51.26 -13.82 25.00
N THR A 2 51.94 -12.91 24.26
CA THR A 2 52.64 -13.21 22.98
C THR A 2 51.68 -13.86 21.97
N HIS A 3 51.16 -13.24 20.90
CA HIS A 3 51.82 -12.62 19.74
C HIS A 3 50.74 -11.89 18.88
N SER A 4 50.94 -10.65 18.42
CA SER A 4 51.51 -10.19 17.12
C SER A 4 50.60 -10.27 15.87
N PHE A 5 50.25 -9.06 15.39
CA PHE A 5 49.94 -8.58 14.03
C PHE A 5 50.50 -9.35 12.83
N HIS A 6 49.72 -9.48 11.72
CA HIS A 6 49.96 -8.71 10.47
C HIS A 6 48.84 -8.84 9.41
N PRO A 7 48.62 -7.79 8.57
CA PRO A 7 47.64 -7.73 7.48
C PRO A 7 48.29 -7.99 6.10
N CYS A 8 47.48 -8.16 5.05
CA CYS A 8 47.95 -8.02 3.66
C CYS A 8 46.88 -7.38 2.75
N PHE A 9 47.09 -6.09 2.50
CA PHE A 9 46.62 -5.35 1.35
C PHE A 9 47.55 -5.65 0.16
N LYS A 10 47.01 -5.92 -1.04
CA LYS A 10 47.69 -5.68 -2.32
C LYS A 10 46.67 -5.36 -3.42
N ALA A 11 46.73 -4.13 -3.90
CA ALA A 11 46.15 -3.66 -5.15
C ALA A 11 46.87 -4.26 -6.37
N TRP A 12 46.25 -4.20 -7.56
CA TRP A 12 46.86 -3.68 -8.80
C TRP A 12 45.81 -3.46 -9.91
N LEU A 13 45.94 -2.30 -10.57
CA LEU A 13 45.26 -1.81 -11.77
C LEU A 13 45.86 -2.41 -13.07
N LEU A 14 45.10 -2.35 -14.18
CA LEU A 14 45.49 -2.04 -15.59
C LEU A 14 44.28 -2.36 -16.52
N SER A 15 43.43 -1.40 -16.91
CA SER A 15 43.45 -0.58 -18.14
C SER A 15 43.43 -1.32 -19.49
N SER A 16 42.39 -1.07 -20.30
CA SER A 16 42.47 -0.91 -21.77
C SER A 16 41.21 -0.20 -22.28
N ALA A 17 41.41 0.81 -23.14
CA ALA A 17 40.37 1.65 -23.73
C ALA A 17 40.64 1.84 -25.24
N VAL A 18 39.55 2.16 -25.97
CA VAL A 18 39.44 2.81 -27.31
C VAL A 18 39.74 1.87 -28.51
N VAL A 19 38.95 1.78 -29.59
CA VAL A 19 38.68 2.80 -30.64
C VAL A 19 37.48 2.45 -31.54
N LEU A 20 36.74 3.51 -31.92
CA LEU A 20 35.70 3.64 -32.97
C LEU A 20 36.20 3.46 -34.43
N SER A 21 35.36 2.89 -35.30
CA SER A 21 35.12 3.27 -36.72
C SER A 21 34.07 2.29 -37.29
N GLY A 22 33.12 2.59 -38.17
CA GLY A 22 32.89 3.74 -39.05
C GLY A 22 32.70 3.25 -40.50
N CYS A 23 31.46 3.35 -41.02
CA CYS A 23 31.03 3.45 -42.44
C CYS A 23 30.90 2.20 -43.34
N GLY A 24 29.69 2.04 -43.93
CA GLY A 24 29.53 2.17 -45.39
C GLY A 24 28.68 1.13 -46.16
N GLY A 25 27.47 1.55 -46.60
CA GLY A 25 26.80 1.23 -47.90
C GLY A 25 26.21 -0.18 -48.11
N GLY A 26 25.09 -0.41 -48.81
CA GLY A 26 24.18 0.41 -49.59
C GLY A 26 23.15 -0.47 -50.32
N ASP A 27 21.98 0.13 -50.61
CA ASP A 27 20.99 -0.10 -51.69
C ASP A 27 20.47 -1.50 -52.08
N SER A 28 19.13 -1.67 -52.03
CA SER A 28 18.32 -1.83 -53.26
C SER A 28 16.80 -1.68 -53.06
N ASN A 29 16.26 -0.81 -53.90
CA ASN A 29 14.87 -0.50 -54.31
C ASN A 29 13.82 -1.62 -54.33
N THR A 30 12.57 -1.27 -54.00
CA THR A 30 11.37 -1.13 -54.90
C THR A 30 10.21 -0.54 -54.07
N ALA A 31 9.71 0.70 -54.30
CA ALA A 31 8.57 1.09 -55.20
C ALA A 31 7.36 0.12 -55.10
N ASP A 32 6.10 0.50 -54.87
CA ASP A 32 5.33 1.71 -55.19
C ASP A 32 4.07 1.85 -54.27
N SER A 33 3.58 3.08 -54.13
CA SER A 33 2.36 3.57 -53.41
C SER A 33 1.03 3.14 -54.11
N PRO A 34 -0.20 3.68 -53.82
CA PRO A 34 -0.69 4.66 -52.83
C PRO A 34 -1.96 4.19 -52.06
N GLY A 35 -2.36 4.75 -50.91
CA GLY A 35 -2.98 6.07 -50.70
C GLY A 35 -4.51 5.96 -50.66
N ASP A 36 -5.14 6.18 -49.49
CA ASP A 36 -6.39 6.94 -49.32
C ASP A 36 -6.92 6.86 -47.87
N SER A 37 -6.96 8.02 -47.21
CA SER A 37 -8.04 8.45 -46.31
C SER A 37 -8.75 9.61 -47.03
N PRO A 38 -10.02 9.98 -46.79
CA PRO A 38 -10.79 9.84 -45.53
C PRO A 38 -12.31 9.56 -45.72
N SER A 39 -13.06 9.27 -44.65
CA SER A 39 -14.30 10.02 -44.35
C SER A 39 -14.90 9.64 -43.00
N ALA A 40 -15.18 10.67 -42.20
CA ALA A 40 -16.12 10.66 -41.10
C ALA A 40 -17.54 10.38 -41.58
N ARG A 41 -18.29 9.57 -40.82
CA ARG A 41 -19.76 9.62 -40.78
C ARG A 41 -20.27 9.30 -39.37
N THR A 42 -20.86 10.33 -38.76
CA THR A 42 -21.83 10.24 -37.67
C THR A 42 -23.09 9.49 -38.16
N PRO A 43 -23.79 8.78 -37.26
CA PRO A 43 -25.25 9.00 -37.13
C PRO A 43 -25.66 9.03 -35.64
N GLN A 44 -26.17 10.15 -35.15
CA GLN A 44 -27.58 10.55 -35.14
C GLN A 44 -28.42 9.80 -34.10
N GLU A 45 -28.77 10.53 -33.03
CA GLU A 45 -29.77 10.20 -32.04
C GLU A 45 -31.14 9.91 -32.68
N THR A 46 -31.79 8.85 -32.21
CA THR A 46 -33.25 8.71 -32.27
C THR A 46 -33.73 8.15 -30.95
N THR A 47 -34.54 8.95 -30.25
CA THR A 47 -35.31 8.57 -29.08
C THR A 47 -36.68 7.99 -29.50
N THR A 48 -37.22 7.18 -28.58
CA THR A 48 -38.61 6.73 -28.39
C THR A 48 -39.03 5.36 -28.94
N GLY A 49 -39.50 4.51 -28.00
CA GLY A 49 -40.27 3.30 -28.29
C GLY A 49 -40.19 2.24 -27.19
N VAL A 50 -40.91 2.45 -26.08
CA VAL A 50 -41.14 1.40 -25.07
C VAL A 50 -41.97 0.28 -25.70
N VAL A 51 -41.39 -0.92 -25.80
CA VAL A 51 -42.12 -2.17 -26.05
C VAL A 51 -41.73 -3.13 -24.94
N SER A 52 -42.71 -3.50 -24.12
CA SER A 52 -42.60 -4.58 -23.14
C SER A 52 -42.39 -5.90 -23.88
N GLY A 53 -41.14 -6.37 -23.91
CA GLY A 53 -40.79 -7.73 -24.30
C GLY A 53 -40.19 -8.43 -23.09
N ASP A 54 -40.68 -9.63 -22.80
CA ASP A 54 -40.16 -10.50 -21.75
C ASP A 54 -38.63 -10.55 -21.81
N VAL A 55 -37.98 -10.13 -20.71
CA VAL A 55 -36.54 -10.30 -20.53
C VAL A 55 -36.30 -11.79 -20.36
N VAL A 56 -36.03 -12.47 -21.48
CA VAL A 56 -35.23 -13.68 -21.43
C VAL A 56 -33.89 -13.23 -20.86
N GLN A 57 -33.68 -13.44 -19.56
CA GLN A 57 -32.35 -13.41 -18.97
C GLN A 57 -31.54 -14.47 -19.73
N ALA A 58 -30.80 -14.02 -20.74
CA ALA A 58 -29.68 -14.79 -21.24
C ALA A 58 -28.77 -14.99 -20.03
N THR A 59 -28.70 -16.23 -19.53
CA THR A 59 -27.70 -16.61 -18.54
C THR A 59 -26.35 -16.17 -19.08
N ALA A 60 -25.73 -15.17 -18.44
CA ALA A 60 -24.40 -14.74 -18.79
C ALA A 60 -23.50 -15.98 -18.84
N ALA A 61 -22.65 -16.09 -19.86
CA ALA A 61 -21.67 -17.17 -19.91
C ALA A 61 -20.90 -17.21 -18.57
N PRO A 62 -20.68 -18.40 -17.99
CA PRO A 62 -19.95 -18.51 -16.73
C PRO A 62 -18.59 -17.83 -16.87
N ASN A 63 -18.31 -16.86 -16.01
CA ASN A 63 -17.06 -16.13 -16.06
C ASN A 63 -16.01 -16.86 -15.22
N ARG A 64 -14.74 -16.81 -15.64
CA ARG A 64 -13.66 -17.52 -14.94
C ARG A 64 -13.42 -17.06 -13.50
N TYR A 65 -13.98 -15.93 -13.10
CA TYR A 65 -13.75 -15.31 -11.78
C TYR A 65 -14.71 -15.83 -10.70
N GLN A 66 -15.86 -16.37 -11.09
CA GLN A 66 -16.92 -16.80 -10.16
C GLN A 66 -16.53 -17.96 -9.23
N PHE A 67 -15.40 -18.62 -9.51
CA PHE A 67 -14.91 -19.76 -8.74
C PHE A 67 -14.00 -19.35 -7.58
N ALA A 68 -13.66 -18.06 -7.46
CA ALA A 68 -12.84 -17.58 -6.35
C ALA A 68 -13.47 -17.92 -5.00
N ASN A 69 -12.64 -18.46 -4.09
CA ASN A 69 -13.00 -18.81 -2.73
C ASN A 69 -14.16 -19.83 -2.63
N GLY A 70 -14.38 -20.61 -3.70
CA GLY A 70 -15.38 -21.67 -3.76
C GLY A 70 -14.75 -23.07 -3.70
N CYS A 71 -15.59 -24.07 -3.46
CA CYS A 71 -15.23 -25.48 -3.34
C CYS A 71 -15.75 -26.27 -4.53
N TYR A 72 -14.84 -26.90 -5.29
CA TYR A 72 -15.19 -27.58 -6.55
C TYR A 72 -14.42 -28.89 -6.75
N GLN A 73 -15.08 -29.87 -7.35
CA GLN A 73 -14.47 -31.04 -7.97
C GLN A 73 -14.18 -30.75 -9.45
N LEU A 74 -13.08 -31.28 -9.95
CA LEU A 74 -12.69 -31.17 -11.36
C LEU A 74 -13.12 -32.42 -12.13
N GLN A 75 -14.05 -32.27 -13.08
CA GLN A 75 -14.58 -33.35 -13.91
C GLN A 75 -14.17 -33.17 -15.38
N GLN A 76 -13.56 -34.18 -15.98
CA GLN A 76 -13.25 -34.29 -17.40
C GLN A 76 -13.98 -35.51 -17.96
N GLY A 77 -15.04 -35.32 -18.76
CA GLY A 77 -15.86 -36.45 -19.24
C GLY A 77 -16.42 -37.31 -18.08
N ASP A 78 -16.10 -38.61 -18.08
CA ASP A 78 -16.49 -39.56 -17.01
C ASP A 78 -15.46 -39.63 -15.85
N TYR A 79 -14.40 -38.83 -15.93
CA TYR A 79 -13.27 -38.84 -15.02
C TYR A 79 -13.29 -37.64 -14.07
N PHE A 80 -12.95 -37.88 -12.82
CA PHE A 80 -12.76 -36.87 -11.79
C PHE A 80 -11.33 -36.93 -11.27
N LEU A 81 -10.80 -35.80 -10.82
CA LEU A 81 -9.56 -35.81 -10.05
C LEU A 81 -9.84 -36.36 -8.65
N GLY A 82 -9.07 -37.35 -8.24
CA GLY A 82 -9.07 -37.96 -6.91
C GLY A 82 -7.78 -37.66 -6.16
N ASN A 83 -7.80 -37.87 -4.85
CA ASN A 83 -6.60 -37.80 -4.01
C ASN A 83 -6.16 -39.23 -3.65
N SER A 84 -4.86 -39.53 -3.70
CA SER A 84 -4.33 -40.83 -3.26
C SER A 84 -3.71 -40.66 -1.87
N PRO A 85 -4.36 -41.17 -0.79
CA PRO A 85 -3.84 -41.04 0.58
C PRO A 85 -2.50 -41.77 0.81
N ALA A 86 -2.02 -42.53 -0.18
CA ALA A 86 -0.87 -43.41 -0.07
C ALA A 86 0.36 -42.95 -0.86
N SER A 87 0.28 -41.87 -1.67
CA SER A 87 1.35 -41.60 -2.66
C SER A 87 1.68 -40.13 -2.97
N ASP A 88 1.30 -39.14 -2.15
CA ASP A 88 1.54 -37.69 -2.40
C ASP A 88 1.26 -37.28 -3.87
N GLN A 89 0.23 -37.89 -4.46
CA GLN A 89 -0.11 -37.73 -5.87
C GLN A 89 -1.63 -37.65 -6.03
N TYR A 90 -2.05 -36.81 -6.96
CA TYR A 90 -3.41 -36.81 -7.46
C TYR A 90 -3.60 -37.91 -8.49
N THR A 91 -4.78 -38.52 -8.49
CA THR A 91 -5.14 -39.61 -9.40
C THR A 91 -6.40 -39.25 -10.17
N VAL A 92 -6.81 -40.13 -11.07
CA VAL A 92 -8.09 -40.03 -11.77
C VAL A 92 -9.00 -41.16 -11.28
N THR A 93 -10.27 -40.82 -11.00
CA THR A 93 -11.30 -41.78 -10.61
C THR A 93 -12.58 -41.57 -11.43
N THR A 94 -13.34 -42.63 -11.65
CA THR A 94 -14.69 -42.54 -12.24
C THR A 94 -15.79 -42.50 -11.18
N ASP A 95 -15.44 -42.58 -9.90
CA ASP A 95 -16.39 -42.50 -8.78
C ASP A 95 -16.41 -41.06 -8.22
N PRO A 96 -17.50 -40.30 -8.42
CA PRO A 96 -17.61 -38.94 -7.87
C PRO A 96 -17.49 -38.88 -6.34
N ALA A 97 -17.81 -39.97 -5.64
CA ALA A 97 -17.67 -40.03 -4.18
C ALA A 97 -16.21 -40.12 -3.71
N GLN A 98 -15.28 -40.46 -4.61
CA GLN A 98 -13.84 -40.49 -4.36
C GLN A 98 -13.11 -39.27 -4.97
N ALA A 99 -13.84 -38.35 -5.60
CA ALA A 99 -13.27 -37.16 -6.20
C ALA A 99 -12.82 -36.16 -5.12
N ALA A 100 -11.63 -35.60 -5.30
CA ALA A 100 -11.07 -34.59 -4.42
C ALA A 100 -11.83 -33.26 -4.58
N GLY A 101 -12.22 -32.66 -3.46
CA GLY A 101 -12.67 -31.27 -3.42
C GLY A 101 -11.47 -30.34 -3.39
N PHE A 102 -11.49 -29.30 -4.21
CA PHE A 102 -10.48 -28.25 -4.24
C PHE A 102 -11.12 -26.91 -3.85
N TYR A 103 -10.53 -26.24 -2.86
CA TYR A 103 -10.77 -24.83 -2.60
C TYR A 103 -9.96 -24.00 -3.59
N PHE A 104 -10.65 -23.13 -4.33
CA PHE A 104 -10.06 -22.26 -5.36
C PHE A 104 -9.62 -20.94 -4.74
N GLN A 105 -8.44 -20.94 -4.11
CA GLN A 105 -7.87 -19.71 -3.56
C GLN A 105 -7.37 -18.83 -4.70
N ALA A 106 -7.93 -17.62 -4.85
CA ALA A 106 -7.50 -16.70 -5.89
C ALA A 106 -6.13 -16.12 -5.55
N THR A 107 -5.19 -16.17 -6.50
CA THR A 107 -3.86 -15.53 -6.39
C THR A 107 -3.79 -14.22 -7.16
N ALA A 108 -4.60 -14.13 -8.23
CA ALA A 108 -4.85 -12.95 -9.04
C ALA A 108 -6.15 -13.16 -9.83
N LEU A 109 -6.57 -12.15 -10.60
CA LEU A 109 -7.76 -12.23 -11.45
C LEU A 109 -7.71 -13.44 -12.41
N GLY A 110 -8.49 -14.48 -12.12
CA GLY A 110 -8.63 -15.67 -12.95
C GLY A 110 -7.49 -16.69 -12.78
N ARG A 111 -6.70 -16.55 -11.72
CA ARG A 111 -5.60 -17.46 -11.36
C ARG A 111 -5.83 -18.01 -9.96
N TYR A 112 -5.59 -19.31 -9.79
CA TYR A 112 -5.98 -20.04 -8.59
C TYR A 112 -4.90 -21.00 -8.11
N LEU A 113 -4.77 -21.09 -6.79
CA LEU A 113 -4.26 -22.25 -6.09
C LEU A 113 -5.42 -23.21 -5.85
N LEU A 114 -5.20 -24.50 -6.10
CA LEU A 114 -6.20 -25.55 -5.97
C LEU A 114 -5.85 -26.38 -4.72
N LEU A 115 -6.43 -26.01 -3.57
CA LEU A 115 -6.15 -26.59 -2.26
C LEU A 115 -7.09 -27.76 -1.95
N SER A 116 -6.54 -28.96 -1.77
CA SER A 116 -7.32 -30.16 -1.41
C SER A 116 -7.29 -30.52 0.07
N ASP A 117 -6.24 -30.13 0.80
CA ASP A 117 -6.14 -30.30 2.25
C ASP A 117 -5.32 -29.16 2.88
N TYR A 118 -5.62 -28.80 4.11
CA TYR A 118 -4.83 -27.88 4.93
C TYR A 118 -4.93 -28.27 6.39
N GLN A 119 -3.78 -28.50 7.03
CA GLN A 119 -3.70 -28.87 8.43
C GLN A 119 -2.69 -27.99 9.15
N ARG A 120 -3.12 -27.39 10.26
CA ARG A 120 -2.28 -26.53 11.11
C ARG A 120 -2.57 -26.84 12.59
N ALA A 121 -1.54 -27.16 13.37
CA ALA A 121 -1.64 -27.11 14.83
C ALA A 121 -1.27 -25.69 15.35
N PRO A 122 -1.70 -25.28 16.55
CA PRO A 122 -1.30 -23.99 17.11
C PRO A 122 0.23 -23.86 17.20
N GLY A 123 0.76 -22.75 16.70
CA GLY A 123 2.18 -22.44 16.61
C GLY A 123 2.89 -22.99 15.37
N GLU A 124 2.21 -23.69 14.48
CA GLU A 124 2.79 -24.22 13.24
C GLU A 124 2.33 -23.39 12.03
N GLN A 125 3.19 -23.22 11.01
CA GLN A 125 2.83 -22.58 9.73
C GLN A 125 1.62 -23.26 9.05
N GLY A 126 1.58 -24.60 9.17
CA GLY A 126 0.57 -25.47 8.59
C GLY A 126 0.98 -26.02 7.23
N ASN A 127 0.56 -27.25 6.93
CA ASN A 127 0.89 -27.93 5.69
C ASN A 127 -0.27 -27.84 4.71
N LYS A 128 -0.01 -27.38 3.49
CA LYS A 128 -1.00 -27.34 2.41
C LYS A 128 -0.89 -28.63 1.59
N ALA A 129 -1.95 -28.99 0.88
CA ALA A 129 -1.91 -29.96 -0.21
C ALA A 129 -2.51 -29.29 -1.44
N LEU A 130 -1.64 -28.90 -2.37
CA LEU A 130 -1.98 -28.12 -3.56
C LEU A 130 -1.72 -28.94 -4.81
N LEU A 131 -2.59 -28.83 -5.82
CA LEU A 131 -2.28 -29.31 -7.16
C LEU A 131 -1.24 -28.38 -7.80
N GLY A 132 -0.06 -28.91 -8.13
CA GLY A 132 1.03 -28.13 -8.71
C GLY A 132 2.13 -28.98 -9.34
N ILE A 133 3.22 -28.33 -9.71
CA ILE A 133 4.44 -28.97 -10.20
C ILE A 133 5.49 -28.95 -9.08
N SER A 134 6.07 -30.11 -8.75
CA SER A 134 7.09 -30.22 -7.71
C SER A 134 8.44 -29.65 -8.14
N ASP A 135 9.18 -29.11 -7.17
CA ASP A 135 10.59 -28.76 -7.30
C ASP A 135 11.42 -29.54 -6.27
N PRO A 136 11.66 -30.85 -6.49
CA PRO A 136 12.33 -31.69 -5.50
C PRO A 136 13.82 -31.37 -5.33
N ALA A 137 14.41 -30.65 -6.29
CA ALA A 137 15.81 -30.22 -6.23
C ALA A 137 15.98 -28.84 -5.60
N GLY A 138 14.92 -28.02 -5.52
CA GLY A 138 14.98 -26.65 -5.00
C GLY A 138 15.75 -25.70 -5.92
N GLU A 139 15.68 -25.93 -7.23
CA GLU A 139 16.44 -25.18 -8.25
C GLU A 139 15.55 -24.22 -9.06
N PHE A 140 14.23 -24.35 -8.94
CA PHE A 140 13.27 -23.57 -9.72
C PHE A 140 12.62 -22.44 -8.94
N LEU A 141 12.49 -22.59 -7.62
CA LEU A 141 11.85 -21.62 -6.73
C LEU A 141 12.87 -20.92 -5.83
N ASP A 142 12.64 -19.64 -5.53
CA ASP A 142 13.29 -18.99 -4.38
C ASP A 142 12.56 -19.30 -3.07
N ASP A 143 13.12 -18.83 -1.95
CA ASP A 143 12.57 -19.04 -0.60
C ASP A 143 11.17 -18.43 -0.41
N THR A 144 10.71 -17.57 -1.32
CA THR A 144 9.38 -16.94 -1.30
C THR A 144 8.37 -17.62 -2.23
N GLY A 145 8.77 -18.73 -2.87
CA GLY A 145 7.95 -19.49 -3.80
C GLY A 145 7.81 -18.83 -5.18
N ASN A 146 8.67 -17.87 -5.53
CA ASN A 146 8.71 -17.28 -6.87
C ASN A 146 9.59 -18.11 -7.81
N PHE A 147 9.19 -18.23 -9.07
CA PHE A 147 9.99 -18.95 -10.07
C PHE A 147 11.23 -18.16 -10.49
N ILE A 148 12.41 -18.74 -10.30
CA ILE A 148 13.73 -18.18 -10.64
C ILE A 148 14.52 -19.02 -11.65
N GLY A 149 14.03 -20.22 -11.97
CA GLY A 149 14.72 -21.16 -12.86
C GLY A 149 14.57 -20.86 -14.35
N GLU A 150 15.26 -21.64 -15.20
CA GLU A 150 15.02 -21.56 -16.66
C GLU A 150 13.84 -22.44 -17.06
N LEU A 151 12.89 -21.85 -17.78
CA LEU A 151 11.68 -22.53 -18.24
C LEU A 151 11.98 -23.77 -19.10
N SER A 152 13.04 -23.72 -19.91
CA SER A 152 13.51 -24.84 -20.74
C SER A 152 13.85 -26.08 -19.91
N TYR A 153 14.54 -25.92 -18.79
CA TYR A 153 14.91 -27.05 -17.90
C TYR A 153 13.69 -27.63 -17.19
N LEU A 154 12.78 -26.77 -16.73
CA LEU A 154 11.52 -27.23 -16.12
C LEU A 154 10.69 -28.05 -17.11
N VAL A 155 10.48 -27.53 -18.33
CA VAL A 155 9.71 -28.23 -19.37
C VAL A 155 10.40 -29.51 -19.83
N ALA A 156 11.73 -29.53 -19.94
CA ALA A 156 12.49 -30.74 -20.28
C ALA A 156 12.36 -31.81 -19.19
N GLY A 157 12.41 -31.43 -17.91
CA GLY A 157 12.20 -32.33 -16.78
C GLY A 157 10.79 -32.93 -16.74
N LEU A 158 9.77 -32.19 -17.20
CA LEU A 158 8.38 -32.65 -17.33
C LEU A 158 8.12 -33.56 -18.54
N GLY A 159 9.13 -33.84 -19.37
CA GLY A 159 8.98 -34.46 -20.70
C GLY A 159 8.19 -35.77 -20.73
N ASP A 160 8.25 -36.59 -19.68
CA ASP A 160 7.50 -37.86 -19.59
C ASP A 160 6.00 -37.63 -19.32
N MET A 161 5.62 -36.51 -18.69
CA MET A 161 4.24 -36.14 -18.39
C MET A 161 3.57 -35.28 -19.48
N ALA A 162 4.35 -34.76 -20.43
CA ALA A 162 3.89 -33.98 -21.58
C ALA A 162 3.43 -34.84 -22.78
N ASN A 163 3.68 -36.16 -22.72
CA ASN A 163 3.58 -37.08 -23.87
C ASN A 163 2.29 -37.93 -23.93
N PHE A 164 1.24 -37.61 -23.17
CA PHE A 164 0.01 -38.41 -23.08
C PHE A 164 -0.85 -38.45 -24.37
N ALA A 165 -0.47 -37.75 -25.44
CA ALA A 165 -1.28 -37.59 -26.65
C ALA A 165 -0.65 -38.15 -27.94
N LEU A 166 0.24 -39.16 -27.87
CA LEU A 166 0.81 -39.80 -29.06
C LEU A 166 0.42 -41.28 -29.18
N ASP A 167 -0.35 -41.58 -30.23
CA ASP A 167 -0.48 -42.90 -30.84
C ASP A 167 0.95 -43.45 -31.13
N PRO A 168 1.30 -44.73 -30.89
CA PRO A 168 2.69 -45.23 -30.90
C PRO A 168 3.41 -45.21 -32.28
N ILE A 169 2.86 -44.52 -33.29
CA ILE A 169 3.29 -44.62 -34.69
C ILE A 169 3.57 -43.24 -35.34
N SER A 170 3.74 -42.17 -34.57
CA SER A 170 4.29 -40.91 -35.13
C SER A 170 5.30 -40.26 -34.19
N PRO A 171 6.59 -40.19 -34.55
CA PRO A 171 7.62 -39.65 -33.68
C PRO A 171 7.54 -38.12 -33.61
N LEU A 172 7.34 -37.55 -32.43
CA LEU A 172 7.73 -36.16 -32.13
C LEU A 172 9.25 -36.06 -31.89
N GLY A 173 10.04 -36.70 -32.76
CA GLY A 173 11.50 -36.76 -32.66
C GLY A 173 12.23 -35.50 -33.11
N ASP A 174 11.52 -34.47 -33.60
CA ASP A 174 12.17 -33.31 -34.23
C ASP A 174 12.00 -31.99 -33.45
N VAL A 175 10.88 -31.72 -32.77
CA VAL A 175 10.70 -30.41 -32.08
C VAL A 175 11.32 -30.38 -30.69
N VAL A 176 11.19 -31.47 -29.92
CA VAL A 176 11.87 -31.61 -28.60
C VAL A 176 13.38 -31.84 -28.79
N ARG A 177 13.76 -32.48 -29.91
CA ARG A 177 15.16 -32.72 -30.27
C ARG A 177 15.84 -31.48 -30.85
N ASP A 178 15.18 -30.62 -31.60
CA ASP A 178 15.76 -29.33 -32.06
C ASP A 178 15.99 -28.35 -30.90
N LEU A 179 15.14 -28.36 -29.87
CA LEU A 179 15.37 -27.58 -28.65
C LEU A 179 16.55 -28.13 -27.83
N GLY A 180 16.70 -29.46 -27.75
CA GLY A 180 17.85 -30.11 -27.12
C GLY A 180 19.17 -30.01 -27.92
N GLU A 181 19.12 -30.08 -29.25
CA GLU A 181 20.30 -30.04 -30.15
C GLU A 181 20.77 -28.59 -30.43
N SER A 182 19.90 -27.58 -30.24
CA SER A 182 20.30 -26.16 -30.30
C SER A 182 21.14 -25.70 -29.10
N LEU A 183 21.18 -26.48 -28.03
CA LEU A 183 21.90 -26.18 -26.77
C LEU A 183 23.27 -26.87 -26.66
N GLU A 184 23.75 -27.53 -27.72
CA GLU A 184 25.06 -28.19 -27.73
C GLU A 184 26.26 -27.22 -27.90
N LEU A 185 26.16 -25.98 -27.42
CA LEU A 185 27.21 -24.96 -27.53
C LEU A 185 27.21 -23.94 -26.37
N THR A 186 27.32 -24.42 -25.12
CA THR A 186 28.19 -23.85 -24.06
C THR A 186 28.13 -24.72 -22.80
N GLY A 187 28.69 -25.94 -22.89
CA GLY A 187 28.89 -26.81 -21.74
C GLY A 187 30.09 -26.36 -20.90
N ASP A 188 29.82 -25.93 -19.66
CA ASP A 188 30.57 -26.32 -18.46
C ASP A 188 30.01 -25.56 -17.24
N ARG A 189 28.89 -26.06 -16.70
CA ARG A 189 28.47 -26.03 -15.27
C ARG A 189 27.04 -26.57 -15.16
N LEU A 190 26.79 -27.49 -14.23
CA LEU A 190 25.51 -28.17 -13.90
C LEU A 190 25.22 -29.51 -14.62
N GLY A 191 26.22 -30.41 -14.67
CA GLY A 191 26.06 -31.78 -15.19
C GLY A 191 25.58 -32.85 -14.18
N ASP A 192 25.23 -32.51 -12.93
CA ASP A 192 25.02 -33.52 -11.87
C ASP A 192 23.74 -33.37 -11.04
N VAL A 193 22.81 -32.46 -11.38
CA VAL A 193 21.53 -32.31 -10.64
C VAL A 193 20.38 -32.88 -11.47
N ASN A 194 19.86 -34.04 -11.05
CA ASN A 194 18.65 -34.62 -11.62
C ASN A 194 17.43 -33.93 -10.97
N VAL A 195 16.88 -32.91 -11.64
CA VAL A 195 15.82 -32.03 -11.11
C VAL A 195 14.42 -32.64 -11.06
N ASN A 196 14.15 -33.71 -11.84
CA ASN A 196 12.93 -34.53 -11.90
C ASN A 196 11.60 -33.90 -11.37
N PRO A 197 11.13 -32.76 -11.92
CA PRO A 197 9.85 -32.14 -11.53
C PRO A 197 8.67 -33.00 -11.97
N ALA A 198 7.58 -33.01 -11.21
CA ALA A 198 6.39 -33.80 -11.52
C ALA A 198 5.10 -33.05 -11.17
N LEU A 199 4.06 -33.25 -11.99
CA LEU A 199 2.70 -32.81 -11.63
C LEU A 199 2.18 -33.68 -10.49
N GLY A 200 1.73 -33.07 -9.41
CA GLY A 200 1.27 -33.79 -8.23
C GLY A 200 0.87 -32.88 -7.09
N LEU A 201 1.01 -33.40 -5.87
CA LEU A 201 0.78 -32.67 -4.64
C LEU A 201 2.05 -31.88 -4.29
N VAL A 202 1.89 -30.58 -4.06
CA VAL A 202 2.92 -29.72 -3.47
C VAL A 202 2.43 -29.16 -2.15
N THR A 203 3.35 -29.02 -1.19
CA THR A 203 2.99 -28.69 0.20
C THR A 203 3.02 -27.20 0.52
N GLU A 204 3.58 -26.40 -0.38
CA GLU A 204 3.69 -24.95 -0.24
C GLU A 204 3.08 -24.24 -1.46
N ALA A 205 2.52 -23.06 -1.19
CA ALA A 205 2.07 -22.18 -2.24
C ALA A 205 3.28 -21.59 -2.98
N SER A 206 3.27 -21.68 -4.31
CA SER A 206 4.36 -21.20 -5.16
C SER A 206 3.87 -20.95 -6.57
N ASP A 207 4.67 -20.29 -7.40
CA ASP A 207 4.33 -20.05 -8.80
C ASP A 207 4.10 -21.35 -9.59
N LEU A 208 4.75 -22.45 -9.19
CA LEU A 208 4.56 -23.77 -9.78
C LEU A 208 3.21 -24.43 -9.43
N ALA A 209 2.50 -23.90 -8.44
CA ALA A 209 1.16 -24.35 -8.03
C ALA A 209 0.02 -23.49 -8.58
N VAL A 210 0.32 -22.39 -9.28
CA VAL A 210 -0.71 -21.46 -9.78
C VAL A 210 -1.23 -21.90 -11.15
N TRP A 211 -2.55 -21.96 -11.25
CA TRP A 211 -3.27 -22.28 -12.49
C TRP A 211 -4.09 -21.09 -12.98
N GLU A 212 -3.87 -20.68 -14.23
CA GLU A 212 -4.76 -19.77 -14.94
C GLU A 212 -5.97 -20.54 -15.48
N LEU A 213 -7.16 -20.06 -15.13
CA LEU A 213 -8.43 -20.64 -15.60
C LEU A 213 -8.84 -19.97 -16.91
N LEU A 214 -8.92 -20.77 -17.97
CA LEU A 214 -9.25 -20.32 -19.33
C LEU A 214 -10.62 -20.87 -19.73
N PRO A 215 -11.56 -20.02 -20.20
CA PRO A 215 -12.84 -20.50 -20.71
C PRO A 215 -12.67 -21.44 -21.92
N ALA A 216 -13.46 -22.51 -21.97
CA ALA A 216 -13.59 -23.42 -23.10
C ALA A 216 -15.02 -23.42 -23.66
N GLU A 217 -15.37 -24.37 -24.53
CA GLU A 217 -16.71 -24.41 -25.13
C GLU A 217 -17.78 -24.78 -24.07
N GLY A 218 -18.85 -23.97 -24.00
CA GLY A 218 -19.93 -24.17 -23.05
C GLY A 218 -19.58 -23.67 -21.64
N ASP A 219 -19.78 -24.51 -20.64
CA ASP A 219 -19.52 -24.27 -19.22
C ASP A 219 -18.22 -24.95 -18.73
N ARG A 220 -17.33 -25.29 -19.66
CA ARG A 220 -16.04 -25.94 -19.40
C ARG A 220 -14.90 -24.95 -19.36
N PHE A 221 -13.82 -25.34 -18.70
CA PHE A 221 -12.61 -24.54 -18.50
C PHE A 221 -11.36 -25.39 -18.69
N ARG A 222 -10.26 -24.73 -19.02
CA ARG A 222 -8.91 -25.32 -19.05
C ARG A 222 -8.09 -24.69 -17.92
N LEU A 223 -7.25 -25.50 -17.30
CA LEU A 223 -6.30 -25.06 -16.28
C LEU A 223 -4.90 -25.03 -16.91
N SER A 224 -4.34 -23.83 -17.05
CA SER A 224 -2.99 -23.62 -17.59
C SER A 224 -2.03 -23.34 -16.45
N SER A 225 -0.94 -24.09 -16.33
CA SER A 225 0.14 -23.77 -15.40
C SER A 225 0.66 -22.35 -15.71
N LEU A 226 0.76 -21.50 -14.69
CA LEU A 226 1.18 -20.11 -14.85
C LEU A 226 2.61 -20.02 -15.43
N VAL A 227 3.53 -20.84 -14.90
CA VAL A 227 4.94 -20.83 -15.29
C VAL A 227 5.16 -21.48 -16.65
N THR A 228 4.55 -22.65 -16.89
CA THR A 228 4.87 -23.46 -18.09
C THR A 228 3.94 -23.22 -19.28
N GLY A 229 2.73 -22.70 -19.05
CA GLY A 229 1.69 -22.61 -20.07
C GLY A 229 1.11 -23.97 -20.50
N LEU A 230 1.53 -25.07 -19.88
CA LEU A 230 0.99 -26.40 -20.15
C LEU A 230 -0.39 -26.55 -19.52
N LEU A 231 -1.29 -27.24 -20.23
CA LEU A 231 -2.65 -27.49 -19.79
C LEU A 231 -2.74 -28.77 -19.00
N LEU A 232 -3.47 -28.73 -17.88
CA LEU A 232 -3.86 -29.92 -17.14
C LEU A 232 -4.69 -30.84 -18.04
N THR A 233 -4.45 -32.14 -17.96
CA THR A 233 -5.22 -33.17 -18.67
C THR A 233 -5.57 -34.32 -17.75
N ALA A 234 -6.73 -34.93 -17.97
CA ALA A 234 -7.16 -36.14 -17.28
C ALA A 234 -7.72 -37.16 -18.29
N SER A 235 -7.42 -38.44 -18.09
CA SER A 235 -7.89 -39.55 -18.93
C SER A 235 -7.86 -40.88 -18.17
N ASP A 236 -8.18 -41.99 -18.85
CA ASP A 236 -7.98 -43.35 -18.33
C ASP A 236 -6.51 -43.70 -18.01
N GLN A 237 -5.56 -42.98 -18.64
CA GLN A 237 -4.13 -43.13 -18.39
C GLN A 237 -3.64 -42.32 -17.17
N GLY A 238 -4.52 -41.53 -16.55
CA GLY A 238 -4.21 -40.71 -15.38
C GLY A 238 -4.15 -39.22 -15.67
N LEU A 239 -3.46 -38.49 -14.79
CA LEU A 239 -3.29 -37.05 -14.83
C LEU A 239 -1.99 -36.69 -15.56
N GLY A 240 -2.02 -35.65 -16.39
CA GLY A 240 -0.85 -35.22 -17.15
C GLY A 240 -0.88 -33.75 -17.54
N LEU A 241 0.16 -33.32 -18.24
CA LEU A 241 0.27 -31.98 -18.83
C LEU A 241 0.29 -32.12 -20.35
N ALA A 242 -0.29 -31.17 -21.07
CA ALA A 242 -0.20 -31.14 -22.53
C ALA A 242 0.06 -29.73 -23.04
N SER A 243 0.78 -29.62 -24.15
CA SER A 243 0.89 -28.33 -24.83
C SER A 243 -0.51 -27.88 -25.31
N PRO A 244 -0.80 -26.56 -25.34
CA PRO A 244 -2.09 -26.06 -25.81
C PRO A 244 -2.49 -26.56 -27.21
N SER A 245 -1.50 -26.86 -28.07
CA SER A 245 -1.72 -27.40 -29.41
C SER A 245 -2.23 -28.84 -29.46
N LEU A 246 -2.03 -29.62 -28.39
CA LEU A 246 -2.36 -31.04 -28.31
C LEU A 246 -3.52 -31.35 -27.35
N ALA A 247 -3.97 -30.37 -26.58
CA ALA A 247 -4.74 -30.59 -25.37
C ALA A 247 -6.20 -31.07 -25.58
N GLY A 248 -6.76 -30.91 -26.79
CA GLY A 248 -8.07 -31.47 -27.19
C GLY A 248 -9.19 -31.34 -26.14
N ASN A 249 -10.08 -32.34 -26.08
CA ASN A 249 -11.16 -32.43 -25.08
C ASN A 249 -10.67 -32.95 -23.71
N ILE A 250 -9.47 -33.57 -23.65
CA ILE A 250 -8.90 -34.15 -22.42
C ILE A 250 -8.39 -33.09 -21.43
N SER A 251 -8.33 -31.83 -21.86
CA SER A 251 -7.96 -30.67 -21.04
C SER A 251 -9.14 -29.80 -20.62
N GLU A 252 -10.37 -30.18 -21.00
CA GLU A 252 -11.58 -29.42 -20.69
C GLU A 252 -12.29 -30.00 -19.47
N PHE A 253 -12.37 -29.20 -18.41
CA PHE A 253 -12.96 -29.56 -17.13
C PHE A 253 -14.26 -28.81 -16.89
N GLN A 254 -15.25 -29.51 -16.34
CA GLN A 254 -16.38 -28.92 -15.64
C GLN A 254 -16.04 -28.78 -14.16
N LEU A 255 -16.34 -27.62 -13.56
CA LEU A 255 -16.14 -27.38 -12.14
C LEU A 255 -17.45 -27.69 -11.41
N ILE A 256 -17.51 -28.84 -10.75
CA ILE A 256 -18.71 -29.32 -10.06
C ILE A 256 -18.67 -28.81 -8.62
N PRO A 257 -19.70 -28.08 -8.14
CA PRO A 257 -19.75 -27.64 -6.75
C PRO A 257 -19.61 -28.81 -5.77
N ALA A 258 -18.71 -28.66 -4.80
CA ALA A 258 -18.45 -29.64 -3.76
C ALA A 258 -18.70 -29.03 -2.37
N SER A 259 -18.72 -29.89 -1.34
CA SER A 259 -18.77 -29.49 0.06
C SER A 259 -17.48 -29.91 0.77
N ASP A 260 -17.25 -29.32 1.95
CA ASP A 260 -16.22 -29.77 2.89
C ASP A 260 -14.76 -29.61 2.42
N CYS A 261 -14.49 -28.71 1.46
CA CYS A 261 -13.12 -28.29 1.18
C CYS A 261 -12.51 -27.57 2.39
N PRO A 262 -11.19 -27.71 2.62
CA PRO A 262 -10.49 -26.92 3.62
C PRO A 262 -10.58 -25.42 3.29
N SER A 263 -10.59 -24.57 4.32
CA SER A 263 -10.38 -23.14 4.15
C SER A 263 -8.90 -22.84 3.95
N TYR A 264 -8.58 -21.94 3.04
CA TYR A 264 -7.23 -21.37 2.93
C TYR A 264 -6.93 -20.48 4.16
N PRO A 265 -5.68 -20.46 4.69
CA PRO A 265 -5.32 -19.59 5.81
C PRO A 265 -5.55 -18.11 5.49
N GLU A 266 -6.23 -17.40 6.40
CA GLU A 266 -6.54 -15.98 6.24
C GLU A 266 -6.79 -15.32 7.61
N ALA A 267 -6.56 -14.01 7.70
CA ALA A 267 -6.94 -13.20 8.86
C ALA A 267 -8.48 -13.09 9.01
N GLU A 268 -8.99 -13.32 10.21
CA GLU A 268 -10.41 -13.16 10.49
C GLU A 268 -10.79 -11.67 10.52
N LEU A 269 -11.98 -11.36 10.03
CA LEU A 269 -12.55 -10.01 10.20
C LEU A 269 -13.00 -9.77 11.64
N SER A 270 -13.30 -10.84 12.40
CA SER A 270 -13.94 -10.75 13.73
C SER A 270 -15.11 -9.76 13.75
N ALA A 271 -15.90 -9.76 12.69
CA ALA A 271 -16.99 -8.82 12.46
C ALA A 271 -18.18 -9.54 11.80
N SER A 272 -19.40 -9.20 12.21
CA SER A 272 -20.62 -9.73 11.62
C SER A 272 -21.63 -8.63 11.31
N VAL A 273 -22.39 -8.80 10.23
CA VAL A 273 -23.42 -7.85 9.78
C VAL A 273 -24.79 -8.56 9.84
N PRO A 274 -25.41 -8.65 11.04
CA PRO A 274 -26.58 -9.51 11.26
C PRO A 274 -27.88 -9.01 10.58
N GLY A 275 -27.87 -7.78 10.06
CA GLY A 275 -29.07 -7.15 9.51
C GLY A 275 -28.78 -6.32 8.26
N LYS A 276 -28.84 -5.00 8.40
CA LYS A 276 -28.64 -4.08 7.28
C LYS A 276 -27.14 -3.84 7.07
N ALA A 277 -26.71 -3.72 5.80
CA ALA A 277 -25.35 -3.30 5.46
C ALA A 277 -24.98 -1.96 6.13
N PRO A 278 -23.68 -1.69 6.38
CA PRO A 278 -23.21 -0.44 6.97
C PRO A 278 -23.82 0.80 6.31
N ALA A 279 -24.09 1.84 7.10
CA ALA A 279 -24.71 3.07 6.60
C ALA A 279 -23.84 3.76 5.55
N ILE A 280 -24.52 4.32 4.55
CA ILE A 280 -23.89 5.13 3.50
C ILE A 280 -24.14 6.62 3.75
N TYR A 281 -25.37 6.98 4.14
CA TYR A 281 -25.75 8.38 4.34
C TYR A 281 -26.07 8.72 5.80
N LEU A 282 -25.77 9.95 6.21
CA LEU A 282 -25.97 10.45 7.59
C LEU A 282 -27.40 10.23 8.07
N LYS A 283 -28.40 10.52 7.24
CA LYS A 283 -29.82 10.36 7.62
C LYS A 283 -30.28 8.92 7.83
N GLU A 284 -29.49 7.93 7.44
CA GLU A 284 -29.82 6.55 7.78
C GLU A 284 -29.52 6.20 9.24
N VAL A 285 -28.66 6.99 9.91
CA VAL A 285 -28.21 6.76 11.28
C VAL A 285 -29.01 7.64 12.23
N ASP A 286 -29.65 7.05 13.25
CA ASP A 286 -30.53 7.76 14.19
C ASP A 286 -29.86 9.01 14.80
N ARG A 287 -28.55 8.91 15.07
CA ARG A 287 -27.70 9.98 15.60
C ARG A 287 -27.77 11.29 14.80
N PHE A 288 -27.89 11.22 13.48
CA PHE A 288 -27.85 12.39 12.59
C PHE A 288 -29.23 12.75 12.02
N ARG A 289 -30.28 11.97 12.32
CA ARG A 289 -31.64 12.26 11.85
C ARG A 289 -32.17 13.54 12.50
N GLY A 290 -32.68 14.44 11.67
CA GLY A 290 -33.30 15.69 12.12
C GLY A 290 -32.33 16.81 12.50
N ILE A 291 -31.02 16.61 12.33
CA ILE A 291 -30.04 17.69 12.47
C ILE A 291 -30.19 18.66 11.28
N PRO A 292 -30.39 19.97 11.52
CA PRO A 292 -30.51 20.95 10.46
C PRO A 292 -29.25 21.05 9.59
N GLY A 293 -29.44 21.24 8.28
CA GLY A 293 -28.33 21.41 7.32
C GLY A 293 -27.65 20.12 6.86
N ILE A 294 -28.15 18.95 7.27
CA ILE A 294 -27.78 17.65 6.70
C ILE A 294 -28.78 17.28 5.59
N ASP A 295 -28.27 16.92 4.42
CA ASP A 295 -29.01 16.50 3.24
C ASP A 295 -29.16 14.97 3.12
N ASN A 296 -29.96 14.50 2.17
CA ASN A 296 -30.25 13.06 2.03
C ASN A 296 -29.07 12.26 1.45
N ASN A 297 -28.18 12.94 0.73
CA ASN A 297 -27.01 12.37 0.06
C ASN A 297 -25.69 12.69 0.79
N ASP A 298 -25.76 13.30 1.98
CA ASP A 298 -24.56 13.55 2.79
C ASP A 298 -24.02 12.23 3.33
N VAL A 299 -22.76 11.95 3.04
CA VAL A 299 -22.09 10.69 3.36
C VAL A 299 -21.85 10.55 4.87
N TYR A 300 -22.25 9.41 5.42
CA TYR A 300 -21.89 8.97 6.77
C TYR A 300 -20.57 8.22 6.75
N GLY A 301 -19.68 8.57 7.67
CA GLY A 301 -18.44 7.84 7.89
C GLY A 301 -17.25 8.76 8.11
N PHE A 302 -16.09 8.15 8.32
CA PHE A 302 -14.86 8.86 8.59
C PHE A 302 -13.81 8.67 7.50
N VAL A 303 -12.83 9.57 7.52
CA VAL A 303 -11.66 9.56 6.63
C VAL A 303 -10.43 9.26 7.47
N ASP A 304 -9.61 8.35 6.95
CA ASP A 304 -8.18 8.33 7.27
C ASP A 304 -7.46 9.18 6.23
N ALA A 305 -7.06 10.38 6.64
CA ALA A 305 -6.57 11.43 5.75
C ALA A 305 -5.09 11.26 5.38
N HIS A 306 -4.38 10.32 6.01
CA HIS A 306 -2.95 10.13 5.81
C HIS A 306 -2.49 8.73 6.23
N SER A 307 -1.89 7.98 5.30
CA SER A 307 -1.43 6.60 5.52
C SER A 307 -0.39 6.16 4.48
N HIS A 308 0.38 5.11 4.76
CA HIS A 308 1.37 4.54 3.83
C HIS A 308 1.25 3.02 3.67
N ILE A 309 0.18 2.58 3.01
CA ILE A 309 -0.10 1.16 2.73
C ILE A 309 1.04 0.54 1.90
N THR A 310 1.68 1.29 1.00
CA THR A 310 2.76 0.78 0.13
C THR A 310 4.17 1.00 0.66
N ALA A 311 4.33 1.34 1.95
CA ALA A 311 5.64 1.63 2.52
C ALA A 311 6.60 0.43 2.57
N TYR A 312 6.18 -0.79 2.19
CA TYR A 312 7.12 -1.92 2.03
C TYR A 312 8.09 -1.72 0.86
N GLU A 313 7.77 -0.83 -0.08
CA GLU A 313 8.67 -0.42 -1.17
C GLU A 313 9.48 0.87 -0.84
N PHE A 314 9.18 1.51 0.28
CA PHE A 314 9.83 2.75 0.75
C PHE A 314 11.35 2.55 0.95
N ILE A 315 12.17 3.59 0.70
CA ILE A 315 13.63 3.58 0.95
C ILE A 315 14.31 2.41 0.21
N GLY A 316 13.87 2.15 -1.02
CA GLY A 316 14.41 1.06 -1.83
C GLY A 316 13.90 -0.33 -1.43
N GLY A 317 12.85 -0.41 -0.62
CA GLY A 317 12.27 -1.64 -0.12
C GLY A 317 13.09 -2.32 0.97
N ARG A 318 12.50 -3.35 1.58
CA ARG A 318 13.07 -4.14 2.69
C ARG A 318 13.37 -3.36 3.98
N VAL A 319 12.82 -2.16 4.11
CA VAL A 319 12.87 -1.35 5.33
C VAL A 319 11.67 -1.65 6.20
N ASN A 320 10.46 -1.58 5.65
CA ASN A 320 9.28 -2.13 6.30
C ASN A 320 9.13 -3.62 5.90
N TYR A 321 8.86 -4.50 6.87
CA TYR A 321 8.54 -5.90 6.62
C TYR A 321 7.03 -6.16 6.69
N GLY A 322 6.57 -7.08 5.84
CA GLY A 322 5.18 -7.49 5.72
C GLY A 322 4.49 -6.80 4.55
N ASP A 323 3.60 -7.53 3.87
CA ASP A 323 2.88 -7.05 2.71
C ASP A 323 1.41 -6.79 3.07
N PRO A 324 0.79 -5.69 2.59
CA PRO A 324 -0.65 -5.46 2.74
C PRO A 324 -1.52 -6.56 2.10
N PHE A 325 -0.96 -7.29 1.14
CA PHE A 325 -1.55 -8.45 0.49
C PHE A 325 -0.42 -9.28 -0.14
N HIS A 326 -0.61 -10.59 -0.25
CA HIS A 326 0.32 -11.44 -0.99
C HIS A 326 -0.45 -12.45 -1.83
N LYS A 327 0.05 -12.76 -3.04
CA LYS A 327 -0.61 -13.70 -3.97
C LYS A 327 -0.80 -15.11 -3.39
N PHE A 328 -0.04 -15.46 -2.35
CA PHE A 328 -0.13 -16.74 -1.64
C PHE A 328 -0.80 -16.66 -0.26
N GLY A 329 -1.33 -15.50 0.12
CA GLY A 329 -2.11 -15.33 1.35
C GLY A 329 -1.30 -14.84 2.56
N VAL A 330 -1.97 -14.84 3.72
CA VAL A 330 -1.52 -14.17 4.95
C VAL A 330 -0.21 -14.72 5.51
N ASP A 331 0.03 -16.02 5.36
CA ASP A 331 1.20 -16.71 5.88
C ASP A 331 2.48 -16.37 5.12
N HIS A 332 2.37 -15.83 3.90
CA HIS A 332 3.49 -15.22 3.17
C HIS A 332 3.54 -13.71 3.39
N ALA A 333 2.38 -13.06 3.44
CA ALA A 333 2.29 -11.61 3.60
C ALA A 333 2.87 -11.15 4.94
N LEU A 334 2.73 -11.96 6.00
CA LEU A 334 3.10 -11.60 7.36
C LEU A 334 4.01 -12.67 7.99
N ASP A 335 4.93 -13.26 7.21
CA ASP A 335 5.82 -14.34 7.64
C ASP A 335 6.92 -13.86 8.63
N ASP A 336 8.01 -14.61 8.80
CA ASP A 336 9.14 -14.21 9.65
C ASP A 336 9.90 -12.98 9.10
N CYS A 337 9.93 -11.89 9.88
CA CYS A 337 10.61 -10.66 9.48
C CYS A 337 12.14 -10.77 9.43
N ALA A 338 12.72 -11.88 9.91
CA ALA A 338 14.16 -12.14 9.84
C ALA A 338 14.71 -12.12 8.41
N VAL A 339 13.87 -12.31 7.39
CA VAL A 339 14.27 -12.15 5.99
C VAL A 339 14.74 -10.72 5.68
N ASN A 340 14.10 -9.70 6.27
CA ASN A 340 14.50 -8.30 6.09
C ASN A 340 15.35 -7.79 7.25
N HIS A 341 15.02 -8.13 8.49
CA HIS A 341 15.67 -7.58 9.68
C HIS A 341 16.77 -8.48 10.23
N GLY A 342 16.99 -9.65 9.65
CA GLY A 342 17.98 -10.63 10.08
C GLY A 342 17.60 -11.32 11.40
N PRO A 343 18.44 -12.25 11.87
CA PRO A 343 18.18 -12.97 13.12
C PRO A 343 18.00 -12.00 14.29
N GLU A 344 16.95 -12.20 15.08
CA GLU A 344 16.58 -11.35 16.21
C GLU A 344 16.37 -9.86 15.84
N GLY A 345 16.08 -9.53 14.57
CA GLY A 345 15.89 -8.15 14.13
C GLY A 345 17.18 -7.30 14.10
N MET A 346 18.35 -7.92 14.20
CA MET A 346 19.60 -7.20 14.48
C MET A 346 20.25 -6.53 13.27
N THR A 347 19.78 -6.76 12.06
CA THR A 347 20.40 -6.27 10.81
C THR A 347 19.65 -5.10 10.14
N GLY A 348 18.48 -4.71 10.67
CA GLY A 348 17.74 -3.53 10.22
C GLY A 348 18.44 -2.22 10.60
N ILE A 349 19.44 -1.78 9.81
CA ILE A 349 20.21 -0.56 10.15
C ILE A 349 19.30 0.68 10.20
N VAL A 350 18.33 0.79 9.28
CA VAL A 350 17.36 1.89 9.28
C VAL A 350 16.43 1.78 10.49
N GLU A 351 16.02 0.56 10.87
CA GLU A 351 15.21 0.30 12.07
C GLU A 351 15.90 0.76 13.35
N HIS A 352 17.18 0.41 13.55
CA HIS A 352 17.96 0.85 14.71
C HIS A 352 18.10 2.37 14.81
N VAL A 353 17.94 3.10 13.71
CA VAL A 353 18.04 4.57 13.68
C VAL A 353 16.67 5.24 13.78
N THR A 354 15.59 4.55 13.40
CA THR A 354 14.24 5.13 13.30
C THR A 354 13.26 4.63 14.36
N SER A 355 13.56 3.53 15.07
CA SER A 355 12.63 2.85 15.98
C SER A 355 13.29 2.35 17.28
N THR A 356 12.65 1.39 17.97
CA THR A 356 13.12 0.82 19.25
C THR A 356 14.44 0.07 19.07
N LEU A 357 15.51 0.56 19.71
CA LEU A 357 16.85 -0.03 19.67
C LEU A 357 16.89 -1.41 20.34
N GLY A 358 17.45 -2.41 19.63
CA GLY A 358 17.80 -3.72 20.19
C GLY A 358 17.15 -4.90 19.47
N PRO A 359 17.43 -6.13 19.92
CA PRO A 359 16.87 -7.33 19.31
C PRO A 359 15.36 -7.43 19.57
N HIS A 360 14.63 -8.05 18.64
CA HIS A 360 13.23 -8.41 18.79
C HIS A 360 12.93 -9.80 18.20
N GLU A 361 11.84 -10.43 18.65
CA GLU A 361 11.39 -11.70 18.05
C GLU A 361 10.78 -11.42 16.67
N THR A 362 11.19 -12.21 15.67
CA THR A 362 10.91 -11.91 14.27
C THR A 362 9.70 -12.65 13.70
N GLU A 363 9.25 -13.70 14.41
CA GLU A 363 8.13 -14.54 14.00
C GLU A 363 6.83 -13.73 13.89
N GLY A 364 6.30 -13.64 12.66
CA GLY A 364 4.97 -13.13 12.35
C GLY A 364 3.93 -14.23 12.45
N TRP A 365 3.30 -14.58 11.33
CA TRP A 365 2.32 -15.66 11.26
C TRP A 365 2.93 -17.00 11.72
N PRO A 366 2.17 -17.83 12.48
CA PRO A 366 0.81 -17.60 12.96
C PRO A 366 0.75 -16.97 14.36
N THR A 367 1.87 -16.88 15.09
CA THR A 367 1.86 -16.62 16.54
C THR A 367 1.94 -15.14 16.91
N PHE A 368 2.61 -14.33 16.08
CA PHE A 368 2.78 -12.88 16.24
C PHE A 368 3.33 -12.51 17.63
N ASN A 369 4.35 -13.23 18.10
CA ASN A 369 4.85 -13.12 19.48
C ASN A 369 5.30 -11.69 19.82
N TYR A 370 5.87 -10.98 18.85
CA TYR A 370 6.33 -9.60 19.03
C TYR A 370 5.56 -8.60 18.19
N TRP A 371 5.61 -8.66 16.86
CA TRP A 371 4.96 -7.70 15.98
C TRP A 371 3.63 -8.26 15.43
N PRO A 372 2.72 -7.43 14.92
CA PRO A 372 2.74 -5.96 14.96
C PRO A 372 2.37 -5.39 16.35
N ARG A 373 2.78 -4.16 16.62
CA ARG A 373 2.44 -3.34 17.79
C ARG A 373 2.35 -1.87 17.38
N ASN A 374 1.70 -1.02 18.17
CA ASN A 374 1.53 0.38 17.82
C ASN A 374 2.84 1.12 17.49
N ASN A 375 3.97 0.71 18.07
CA ASN A 375 5.29 1.33 17.89
C ASN A 375 6.28 0.45 17.11
N SER A 376 5.84 -0.62 16.44
CA SER A 376 6.69 -1.44 15.57
C SER A 376 6.81 -0.77 14.18
N LEU A 377 7.52 0.35 14.11
CA LEU A 377 7.49 1.29 12.98
C LEU A 377 7.97 0.71 11.64
N GLN A 378 8.68 -0.42 11.66
CA GLN A 378 9.22 -1.12 10.49
C GLN A 378 8.45 -2.39 10.14
N HIS A 379 7.30 -2.62 10.76
CA HIS A 379 6.45 -3.78 10.48
C HIS A 379 5.11 -3.30 9.94
N HIS A 380 4.59 -3.95 8.90
CA HIS A 380 3.33 -3.55 8.29
C HIS A 380 2.16 -3.80 9.23
N GLN A 381 1.33 -2.77 9.34
CA GLN A 381 0.14 -2.73 10.19
C GLN A 381 -1.14 -2.60 9.37
N SER A 382 -1.05 -2.85 8.06
CA SER A 382 -2.06 -2.51 7.04
C SER A 382 -2.44 -3.66 6.11
N TYR A 383 -2.40 -4.91 6.58
CA TYR A 383 -2.93 -6.05 5.83
C TYR A 383 -4.40 -5.83 5.43
N TYR A 384 -4.78 -6.23 4.21
CA TYR A 384 -6.03 -5.80 3.57
C TYR A 384 -7.29 -6.18 4.38
N ARG A 385 -7.29 -7.32 5.07
CA ARG A 385 -8.39 -7.76 5.95
C ARG A 385 -8.55 -6.87 7.18
N TRP A 386 -7.45 -6.32 7.69
CA TRP A 386 -7.47 -5.34 8.78
C TRP A 386 -8.08 -4.02 8.30
N ILE A 387 -7.75 -3.57 7.09
CA ILE A 387 -8.38 -2.40 6.46
C ILE A 387 -9.87 -2.65 6.21
N GLU A 388 -10.24 -3.86 5.75
CA GLU A 388 -11.65 -4.26 5.54
C GLU A 388 -12.46 -4.14 6.84
N ARG A 389 -11.90 -4.58 7.97
CA ARG A 389 -12.54 -4.46 9.29
C ARG A 389 -12.77 -2.98 9.67
N ALA A 390 -11.81 -2.09 9.41
CA ALA A 390 -11.97 -0.65 9.63
C ALA A 390 -13.03 -0.03 8.68
N HIS A 391 -13.09 -0.49 7.43
CA HIS A 391 -14.12 -0.08 6.46
C HIS A 391 -15.54 -0.45 6.94
N LEU A 392 -15.72 -1.67 7.46
CA LEU A 392 -16.99 -2.11 8.04
C LEU A 392 -17.45 -1.22 9.21
N ALA A 393 -16.52 -0.60 9.96
CA ALA A 393 -16.85 0.32 11.04
C ALA A 393 -17.21 1.74 10.59
N GLY A 394 -17.10 2.04 9.29
CA GLY A 394 -17.50 3.33 8.73
C GLY A 394 -16.38 4.15 8.11
N MET A 395 -15.17 3.60 7.92
CA MET A 395 -14.15 4.27 7.11
C MET A 395 -14.60 4.31 5.64
N LYS A 396 -14.77 5.51 5.07
CA LYS A 396 -15.26 5.70 3.69
C LYS A 396 -14.21 6.19 2.72
N ILE A 397 -13.22 6.92 3.23
CA ILE A 397 -12.11 7.44 2.44
C ILE A 397 -10.81 7.08 3.15
N LEU A 398 -9.87 6.52 2.38
CA LEU A 398 -8.49 6.28 2.78
C LEU A 398 -7.58 7.05 1.83
N VAL A 399 -6.73 7.92 2.35
CA VAL A 399 -5.71 8.60 1.56
C VAL A 399 -4.38 7.89 1.77
N ASN A 400 -3.84 7.30 0.71
CA ASN A 400 -2.56 6.60 0.72
C ASN A 400 -1.48 7.45 0.05
N HIS A 401 -0.45 7.81 0.80
CA HIS A 401 0.67 8.60 0.33
C HIS A 401 1.82 7.70 -0.11
N LEU A 402 2.18 7.83 -1.39
CA LEU A 402 3.36 7.18 -1.95
C LEU A 402 4.59 7.92 -1.42
N VAL A 403 5.46 7.21 -0.69
CA VAL A 403 6.49 7.83 0.15
C VAL A 403 7.90 7.43 -0.27
N HIS A 404 8.84 8.38 -0.23
CA HIS A 404 10.24 8.14 -0.60
C HIS A 404 11.22 9.17 -0.04
N ASN A 405 12.45 8.71 0.22
CA ASN A 405 13.58 9.54 0.60
C ASN A 405 14.85 8.99 -0.06
N GLU A 406 15.40 9.74 -1.01
CA GLU A 406 16.55 9.31 -1.83
C GLU A 406 17.81 9.08 -0.98
N VAL A 407 18.15 9.99 -0.06
CA VAL A 407 19.32 9.85 0.82
C VAL A 407 19.22 8.59 1.68
N LEU A 408 18.10 8.40 2.36
CA LEU A 408 17.91 7.24 3.22
C LEU A 408 17.99 5.95 2.39
N CYS A 409 17.47 5.96 1.16
CA CYS A 409 17.57 4.82 0.25
C CYS A 409 19.03 4.52 -0.13
N GLN A 410 19.82 5.56 -0.42
CA GLN A 410 21.24 5.38 -0.72
C GLN A 410 22.00 4.78 0.46
N LEU A 411 21.65 5.17 1.69
CA LEU A 411 22.22 4.63 2.93
C LEU A 411 21.75 3.22 3.29
N ASN A 412 20.57 2.79 2.83
CA ASN A 412 20.04 1.45 3.08
C ASN A 412 20.85 0.39 2.31
N PRO A 413 21.64 -0.48 2.99
CA PRO A 413 22.41 -1.51 2.32
C PRO A 413 21.56 -2.72 1.90
N GLN A 414 20.34 -2.86 2.45
CA GLN A 414 19.42 -3.97 2.20
C GLN A 414 18.42 -3.68 1.07
N LYS A 415 18.47 -2.48 0.47
CA LYS A 415 17.55 -2.10 -0.62
C LYS A 415 17.54 -3.13 -1.75
N GLN A 416 16.36 -3.33 -2.32
CA GLN A 416 16.12 -4.14 -3.51
C GLN A 416 15.70 -3.32 -4.73
N ASN A 417 15.18 -2.11 -4.51
CA ASN A 417 14.70 -1.20 -5.56
C ASN A 417 15.67 -0.03 -5.78
N ASP A 418 15.51 0.64 -6.93
CA ASP A 418 16.22 1.88 -7.25
C ASP A 418 15.86 3.01 -6.27
N CYS A 419 16.79 3.93 -6.05
CA CYS A 419 16.59 5.09 -5.18
C CYS A 419 16.06 6.33 -5.92
N ASP A 420 15.95 6.32 -7.24
CA ASP A 420 15.28 7.41 -7.99
C ASP A 420 13.82 7.55 -7.54
N THR A 421 13.40 8.80 -7.25
CA THR A 421 12.10 9.06 -6.64
C THR A 421 10.95 8.70 -7.58
N MET A 422 11.04 8.99 -8.88
CA MET A 422 9.91 8.79 -9.79
C MET A 422 9.58 7.30 -10.01
N PRO A 423 10.54 6.41 -10.34
CA PRO A 423 10.33 4.96 -10.36
C PRO A 423 9.84 4.39 -9.03
N ALA A 424 10.34 4.90 -7.89
CA ALA A 424 9.88 4.45 -6.57
C ALA A 424 8.39 4.77 -6.33
N LEU A 425 7.93 5.96 -6.74
CA LEU A 425 6.52 6.34 -6.67
C LEU A 425 5.66 5.54 -7.66
N GLU A 426 6.16 5.30 -8.87
CA GLU A 426 5.46 4.49 -9.87
C GLU A 426 5.26 3.04 -9.42
N LEU A 427 6.28 2.45 -8.82
CA LEU A 427 6.20 1.11 -8.24
C LEU A 427 5.12 1.05 -7.16
N GLN A 428 5.11 2.00 -6.23
CA GLN A 428 4.08 2.06 -5.19
C GLN A 428 2.67 2.29 -5.76
N ALA A 429 2.51 3.15 -6.77
CA ALA A 429 1.22 3.32 -7.45
C ALA A 429 0.76 2.00 -8.11
N GLN A 430 1.68 1.28 -8.75
CA GLN A 430 1.41 -0.05 -9.30
C GLN A 430 0.98 -1.03 -8.20
N ARG A 431 1.64 -1.04 -7.04
CA ARG A 431 1.25 -1.89 -5.89
C ARG A 431 -0.17 -1.62 -5.40
N MET A 432 -0.63 -0.37 -5.42
CA MET A 432 -2.01 -0.04 -5.08
C MET A 432 -3.03 -0.61 -6.08
N HIS A 433 -2.69 -0.61 -7.38
CA HIS A 433 -3.51 -1.26 -8.40
C HIS A 433 -3.51 -2.78 -8.25
N GLU A 434 -2.37 -3.38 -7.95
CA GLU A 434 -2.25 -4.82 -7.69
C GLU A 434 -3.05 -5.24 -6.45
N MET A 435 -3.06 -4.42 -5.39
CA MET A 435 -3.90 -4.65 -4.21
C MET A 435 -5.39 -4.62 -4.57
N GLN A 436 -5.82 -3.64 -5.37
CA GLN A 436 -7.20 -3.55 -5.85
C GLN A 436 -7.58 -4.81 -6.65
N ASP A 437 -6.72 -5.24 -7.56
CA ASP A 437 -6.95 -6.42 -8.41
C ASP A 437 -6.93 -7.73 -7.60
N TYR A 438 -6.08 -7.81 -6.57
CA TYR A 438 -6.06 -8.93 -5.62
C TYR A 438 -7.39 -9.00 -4.85
N ILE A 439 -7.85 -7.89 -4.28
CA ILE A 439 -9.14 -7.83 -3.58
C ILE A 439 -10.29 -8.15 -4.54
N ASP A 440 -10.23 -7.69 -5.79
CA ASP A 440 -11.18 -8.08 -6.84
C ASP A 440 -11.17 -9.58 -7.11
N ALA A 441 -10.00 -10.20 -7.17
CA ALA A 441 -9.86 -11.63 -7.35
C ALA A 441 -10.52 -12.41 -6.20
N GLN A 442 -10.41 -11.93 -4.96
CA GLN A 442 -11.09 -12.53 -3.81
C GLN A 442 -12.63 -12.39 -3.85
N HIS A 443 -13.16 -11.42 -4.60
CA HIS A 443 -14.58 -11.05 -4.61
C HIS A 443 -15.30 -11.39 -5.93
N GLY A 444 -14.72 -12.28 -6.74
CA GLY A 444 -15.37 -12.77 -7.96
C GLY A 444 -15.12 -11.94 -9.22
N GLY A 445 -14.05 -11.14 -9.24
CA GLY A 445 -13.49 -10.56 -10.47
C GLY A 445 -13.40 -9.03 -10.49
N PRO A 446 -13.04 -8.45 -11.64
CA PRO A 446 -12.74 -7.03 -11.76
C PRO A 446 -13.91 -6.14 -11.30
N GLY A 447 -13.61 -5.15 -10.45
CA GLY A 447 -14.58 -4.20 -9.90
C GLY A 447 -15.52 -4.76 -8.83
N ARG A 448 -15.39 -6.02 -8.42
CA ARG A 448 -16.29 -6.68 -7.45
C ARG A 448 -15.86 -6.51 -5.99
N GLY A 449 -14.57 -6.28 -5.73
CA GLY A 449 -14.03 -6.03 -4.40
C GLY A 449 -14.46 -4.70 -3.80
N TRP A 450 -14.23 -4.53 -2.50
CA TRP A 450 -14.64 -3.35 -1.74
C TRP A 450 -13.65 -2.18 -1.80
N PHE A 451 -12.42 -2.37 -2.29
CA PHE A 451 -11.37 -1.35 -2.34
C PHE A 451 -11.32 -0.68 -3.73
N ARG A 452 -11.45 0.65 -3.84
CA ARG A 452 -11.41 1.35 -5.14
C ARG A 452 -10.51 2.57 -5.12
N LEU A 453 -9.52 2.59 -6.01
CA LEU A 453 -8.77 3.79 -6.34
C LEU A 453 -9.69 4.79 -7.07
N VAL A 454 -9.74 6.03 -6.60
CA VAL A 454 -10.58 7.09 -7.14
C VAL A 454 -9.77 8.35 -7.43
N THR A 455 -10.17 9.05 -8.48
CA THR A 455 -9.44 10.20 -9.01
C THR A 455 -10.28 11.48 -9.09
N SER A 456 -11.51 11.45 -8.57
CA SER A 456 -12.41 12.62 -8.46
C SER A 456 -13.40 12.43 -7.30
N PRO A 457 -13.94 13.51 -6.71
CA PRO A 457 -14.95 13.39 -5.67
C PRO A 457 -16.25 12.80 -6.19
N ALA A 458 -16.58 12.98 -7.47
CA ALA A 458 -17.74 12.35 -8.10
C ALA A 458 -17.61 10.83 -8.12
N GLN A 459 -16.45 10.31 -8.52
CA GLN A 459 -16.14 8.88 -8.49
C GLN A 459 -16.09 8.35 -7.05
N ALA A 460 -15.53 9.12 -6.11
CA ALA A 460 -15.53 8.75 -4.69
C ALA A 460 -16.95 8.59 -4.15
N ARG A 461 -17.87 9.51 -4.48
CA ARG A 461 -19.30 9.39 -4.13
C ARG A 461 -19.97 8.16 -4.73
N GLU A 462 -19.69 7.84 -6.00
CA GLU A 462 -20.22 6.65 -6.67
C GLU A 462 -19.75 5.36 -5.97
N VAL A 463 -18.44 5.26 -5.72
CA VAL A 463 -17.83 4.13 -5.00
C VAL A 463 -18.43 3.96 -3.59
N ILE A 464 -18.57 5.06 -2.85
CA ILE A 464 -19.15 5.03 -1.50
C ILE A 464 -20.63 4.65 -1.56
N ALA A 465 -21.39 5.12 -2.55
CA ALA A 465 -22.79 4.76 -2.75
C ALA A 465 -22.97 3.26 -3.03
N ASP A 466 -22.00 2.62 -3.68
CA ASP A 466 -21.91 1.18 -3.89
C ASP A 466 -21.48 0.38 -2.65
N GLY A 467 -21.25 1.06 -1.51
CA GLY A 467 -20.83 0.44 -0.26
C GLY A 467 -19.36 0.03 -0.23
N LYS A 468 -18.52 0.68 -1.04
CA LYS A 468 -17.08 0.41 -1.17
C LYS A 468 -16.24 1.50 -0.51
N LEU A 469 -14.98 1.21 -0.20
CA LEU A 469 -13.97 2.16 0.26
C LEU A 469 -13.42 2.94 -0.93
N ALA A 470 -13.47 4.27 -0.85
CA ALA A 470 -12.80 5.15 -1.80
C ALA A 470 -11.37 5.42 -1.35
N VAL A 471 -10.40 5.20 -2.23
CA VAL A 471 -8.98 5.30 -1.94
C VAL A 471 -8.34 6.35 -2.84
N VAL A 472 -7.72 7.36 -2.23
CA VAL A 472 -7.11 8.49 -2.92
C VAL A 472 -5.60 8.34 -2.85
N LEU A 473 -4.91 8.52 -3.97
CA LEU A 473 -3.45 8.49 -4.01
C LEU A 473 -2.86 9.88 -3.77
N GLY A 474 -1.95 9.98 -2.80
CA GLY A 474 -1.13 11.15 -2.51
C GLY A 474 0.35 10.88 -2.73
N VAL A 475 1.19 11.91 -2.67
CA VAL A 475 2.65 11.79 -2.70
C VAL A 475 3.27 12.60 -1.59
N GLU A 476 4.18 11.96 -0.85
CA GLU A 476 4.96 12.56 0.22
C GLU A 476 6.43 12.17 0.09
N THR A 477 7.25 13.08 -0.45
CA THR A 477 8.67 12.79 -0.66
C THR A 477 9.49 14.04 -0.43
N SER A 478 10.71 13.87 0.08
CA SER A 478 11.60 15.02 0.29
C SER A 478 12.03 15.69 -1.02
N LYS A 479 12.10 14.91 -2.11
CA LYS A 479 12.57 15.35 -3.43
C LYS A 479 11.55 15.02 -4.52
N VAL A 480 10.33 15.52 -4.35
CA VAL A 480 9.25 15.26 -5.31
C VAL A 480 9.65 15.69 -6.71
N PHE A 481 9.28 14.88 -7.71
CA PHE A 481 9.70 15.05 -9.11
C PHE A 481 11.20 14.97 -9.36
N ASN A 482 12.03 14.40 -8.48
CA ASN A 482 13.49 14.54 -8.56
C ASN A 482 13.92 16.02 -8.65
N CYS A 483 13.19 16.93 -7.98
CA CYS A 483 13.50 18.34 -7.95
C CYS A 483 14.00 18.76 -6.57
N GLY A 484 15.27 18.49 -6.32
CA GLY A 484 16.00 19.07 -5.20
C GLY A 484 16.60 20.42 -5.58
N GLU A 485 17.40 20.96 -4.68
CA GLU A 485 18.26 22.10 -4.95
C GLU A 485 19.67 21.77 -4.47
N PHE A 486 20.69 22.37 -5.07
CA PHE A 486 22.03 22.35 -4.50
C PHE A 486 22.63 23.77 -4.50
N GLN A 487 23.02 24.26 -3.33
CA GLN A 487 23.55 25.61 -3.11
C GLN A 487 22.65 26.72 -3.67
N GLY A 488 21.34 26.57 -3.48
CA GLY A 488 20.30 27.50 -3.93
C GLY A 488 19.96 27.40 -5.42
N VAL A 489 20.47 26.37 -6.12
CA VAL A 489 20.17 26.13 -7.54
C VAL A 489 19.25 24.93 -7.66
N ALA A 490 18.03 25.14 -8.18
CA ALA A 490 17.09 24.05 -8.45
C ALA A 490 17.66 23.06 -9.47
N GLU A 491 17.48 21.77 -9.22
CA GLU A 491 17.93 20.68 -10.09
C GLU A 491 16.93 20.36 -11.22
N CYS A 492 15.85 21.13 -11.30
CA CYS A 492 14.80 20.93 -12.30
C CYS A 492 14.37 22.24 -12.97
N THR A 493 13.71 22.09 -14.11
CA THR A 493 13.07 23.17 -14.87
C THR A 493 11.56 23.13 -14.68
N ARG A 494 10.87 24.24 -15.00
CA ARG A 494 9.41 24.32 -14.97
C ARG A 494 8.78 23.28 -15.91
N GLU A 495 9.38 23.06 -17.07
CA GLU A 495 8.93 22.07 -18.06
C GLU A 495 9.00 20.65 -17.49
N GLN A 496 10.10 20.31 -16.81
CA GLN A 496 10.25 19.00 -16.15
C GLN A 496 9.27 18.81 -14.99
N ILE A 497 8.98 19.85 -14.22
CA ILE A 497 7.94 19.79 -13.17
C ILE A 497 6.60 19.49 -13.81
N THR A 498 6.21 20.21 -14.85
CA THR A 498 4.94 19.98 -15.55
C THR A 498 4.85 18.56 -16.11
N GLU A 499 5.89 18.06 -16.78
CA GLU A 499 5.95 16.71 -17.32
C GLU A 499 5.79 15.63 -16.23
N ARG A 500 6.55 15.75 -15.14
CA ARG A 500 6.53 14.77 -14.04
C ARG A 500 5.24 14.86 -13.23
N LEU A 501 4.67 16.06 -13.08
CA LEU A 501 3.34 16.26 -12.49
C LEU A 501 2.24 15.64 -13.34
N ASP A 502 2.29 15.80 -14.67
CA ASP A 502 1.34 15.15 -15.59
C ASP A 502 1.44 13.63 -15.51
N ARG A 503 2.65 13.10 -15.32
CA ARG A 503 2.88 11.67 -15.08
C ARG A 503 2.22 11.20 -13.78
N LEU A 504 2.45 11.89 -12.65
CA LEU A 504 1.78 11.56 -11.37
C LEU A 504 0.26 11.66 -11.49
N TYR A 505 -0.26 12.73 -12.10
CA TYR A 505 -1.70 12.93 -12.29
C TYR A 505 -2.32 11.82 -13.16
N GLY A 506 -1.60 11.39 -14.20
CA GLY A 506 -2.00 10.28 -15.09
C GLY A 506 -2.05 8.92 -14.39
N MET A 507 -1.25 8.73 -13.33
CA MET A 507 -1.32 7.55 -12.45
C MET A 507 -2.46 7.64 -11.42
N GLY A 508 -3.22 8.73 -11.39
CA GLY A 508 -4.33 8.91 -10.46
C GLY A 508 -3.98 9.62 -9.16
N VAL A 509 -2.76 10.14 -8.99
CA VAL A 509 -2.38 10.95 -7.83
C VAL A 509 -3.21 12.24 -7.79
N ARG A 510 -3.77 12.56 -6.62
CA ARG A 510 -4.61 13.75 -6.40
C ARG A 510 -4.19 14.60 -5.21
N ASN A 511 -3.33 14.09 -4.33
CA ASN A 511 -2.75 14.87 -3.23
C ASN A 511 -1.23 14.99 -3.40
N LEU A 512 -0.66 16.11 -2.96
CA LEU A 512 0.78 16.31 -3.04
C LEU A 512 1.32 17.18 -1.91
N PHE A 513 2.39 16.70 -1.29
CA PHE A 513 3.27 17.45 -0.42
C PHE A 513 4.36 18.11 -1.28
N PRO A 514 4.47 19.45 -1.29
CA PRO A 514 5.54 20.12 -2.01
C PRO A 514 6.93 19.87 -1.37
N VAL A 515 6.96 19.70 -0.05
CA VAL A 515 8.17 19.53 0.76
C VAL A 515 7.89 18.51 1.85
N HIS A 516 8.91 17.73 2.22
CA HIS A 516 8.84 16.76 3.30
C HIS A 516 10.03 16.96 4.26
N LYS A 517 10.84 15.93 4.59
CA LYS A 517 11.87 16.01 5.64
C LYS A 517 13.14 16.80 5.27
N PHE A 518 13.29 17.29 4.04
CA PHE A 518 14.45 18.10 3.61
C PHE A 518 13.99 19.39 2.93
N ASP A 519 14.83 20.42 3.02
CA ASP A 519 14.72 21.55 2.10
C ASP A 519 14.90 21.05 0.67
N ASN A 520 14.15 21.63 -0.26
CA ASN A 520 14.24 21.29 -1.67
C ASN A 520 14.05 22.54 -2.55
N ALA A 521 13.92 22.34 -3.86
CA ALA A 521 13.74 23.46 -4.79
C ALA A 521 12.48 24.28 -4.51
N PHE A 522 11.43 23.68 -3.95
CA PHE A 522 10.13 24.32 -3.76
C PHE A 522 10.06 25.16 -2.49
N GLY A 523 10.73 24.73 -1.42
CA GLY A 523 10.76 25.51 -0.18
C GLY A 523 11.52 24.84 0.96
N GLY A 524 11.47 25.51 2.12
CA GLY A 524 12.01 24.97 3.36
C GLY A 524 11.10 23.94 4.01
N HIS A 525 11.68 22.94 4.66
CA HIS A 525 10.91 22.01 5.49
C HIS A 525 10.67 22.56 6.91
N LEU A 526 9.70 22.00 7.60
CA LEU A 526 9.45 22.23 9.03
C LEU A 526 10.47 21.43 9.84
N PRO A 527 11.42 22.08 10.54
CA PRO A 527 12.37 21.38 11.39
C PRO A 527 11.62 20.77 12.57
N ASP A 528 11.84 19.48 12.79
CA ASP A 528 11.29 18.76 13.93
C ASP A 528 12.15 19.04 15.16
N LEU A 529 11.68 19.93 16.04
CA LEU A 529 12.40 20.33 17.26
C LEU A 529 11.73 19.83 18.54
N SER A 530 10.53 19.23 18.45
CA SER A 530 9.71 18.98 19.65
C SER A 530 9.47 17.50 19.98
N GLU A 531 9.60 16.57 19.03
CA GLU A 531 9.42 15.14 19.30
C GLU A 531 10.45 14.34 18.50
N GLY A 532 11.61 14.11 19.11
CA GLY A 532 12.73 13.40 18.48
C GLY A 532 12.34 11.99 18.05
N VAL A 533 11.89 11.84 16.81
CA VAL A 533 12.23 10.63 16.04
C VAL A 533 13.76 10.64 16.02
N GLY A 534 14.41 9.57 16.47
CA GLY A 534 15.86 9.45 16.72
C GLY A 534 16.80 9.67 15.52
N ILE A 535 16.32 10.37 14.49
CA ILE A 535 16.89 10.59 13.17
C ILE A 535 17.33 12.03 12.94
N GLY A 536 17.19 12.96 13.89
CA GLY A 536 17.60 14.37 13.72
C GLY A 536 19.00 14.53 13.11
N PRO A 537 20.03 13.79 13.58
CA PRO A 537 21.35 13.76 12.94
C PRO A 537 21.40 13.25 11.50
N VAL A 538 20.58 12.25 11.18
CA VAL A 538 20.47 11.72 9.81
C VAL A 538 19.76 12.72 8.91
N LEU A 539 18.70 13.37 9.41
CA LEU A 539 17.98 14.39 8.66
C LEU A 539 18.86 15.61 8.39
N TYR A 540 19.65 16.02 9.38
CA TYR A 540 20.63 17.10 9.23
C TYR A 540 21.68 16.79 8.17
N ALA A 541 22.32 15.62 8.27
CA ALA A 541 23.33 15.18 7.32
C ALA A 541 22.73 14.98 5.93
N GLY A 542 21.50 14.46 5.84
CA GLY A 542 20.77 14.29 4.61
C GLY A 542 20.43 15.62 3.94
N ASN A 543 19.94 16.60 4.70
CA ASN A 543 19.70 17.94 4.18
C ASN A 543 20.99 18.57 3.64
N LEU A 544 22.10 18.45 4.37
CA LEU A 544 23.40 18.94 3.91
C LEU A 544 23.89 18.22 2.65
N ALA A 545 23.66 16.91 2.54
CA ALA A 545 24.03 16.13 1.37
C ALA A 545 23.19 16.50 0.14
N GLU A 546 21.87 16.65 0.30
CA GLU A 546 20.95 17.02 -0.79
C GLU A 546 21.13 18.46 -1.22
N THR A 547 21.17 19.40 -0.27
CA THR A 547 21.13 20.84 -0.57
C THR A 547 22.49 21.51 -0.63
N GLY A 548 23.54 20.83 -0.16
CA GLY A 548 24.86 21.43 0.01
C GLY A 548 24.95 22.42 1.18
N HIS A 549 23.88 22.66 1.93
CA HIS A 549 23.88 23.55 3.09
C HIS A 549 23.10 22.96 4.28
N PRO A 550 23.40 23.35 5.52
CA PRO A 550 22.58 22.98 6.67
C PRO A 550 21.23 23.71 6.62
N VAL A 551 20.28 23.26 7.44
CA VAL A 551 19.05 24.02 7.69
C VAL A 551 19.42 25.39 8.26
N GLU A 552 18.86 26.44 7.68
CA GLU A 552 19.10 27.81 8.11
C GLU A 552 17.89 28.30 8.92
N PHE A 553 18.14 28.72 10.15
CA PHE A 553 17.08 29.15 11.07
C PHE A 553 16.95 30.67 11.13
N GLU A 554 15.74 31.15 11.41
CA GLU A 554 15.46 32.52 11.84
C GLU A 554 14.45 32.52 12.99
N THR A 555 14.39 33.59 13.77
CA THR A 555 13.36 33.75 14.79
C THR A 555 11.99 33.85 14.12
N CYS A 556 11.11 32.91 14.45
CA CYS A 556 9.70 32.94 14.13
C CYS A 556 9.05 34.25 14.62
N PRO A 557 7.95 34.69 14.00
CA PRO A 557 7.14 35.78 14.53
C PRO A 557 6.77 35.53 16.00
N GLU A 558 6.91 36.57 16.84
CA GLU A 558 6.71 36.46 18.28
C GLU A 558 5.23 36.17 18.66
N GLY A 559 5.03 35.24 19.60
CA GLY A 559 3.75 35.06 20.29
C GLY A 559 2.59 34.61 19.39
N ALA A 560 1.49 35.38 19.36
CA ALA A 560 0.29 35.08 18.58
C ALA A 560 0.35 35.57 17.12
N GLU A 561 1.45 36.23 16.74
CA GLU A 561 1.71 36.61 15.36
C GLU A 561 2.33 35.42 14.60
N GLU A 562 2.05 35.30 13.32
CA GLU A 562 2.57 34.23 12.47
C GLU A 562 2.63 34.77 11.04
N TYR A 563 3.47 34.16 10.19
CA TYR A 563 3.76 34.67 8.84
C TYR A 563 2.49 35.01 8.05
N THR A 564 2.56 36.09 7.28
CA THR A 564 1.45 36.56 6.43
C THR A 564 1.45 35.93 5.04
N GLY A 565 2.58 35.32 4.65
CA GLY A 565 2.79 34.81 3.29
C GLY A 565 3.21 35.90 2.29
N LEU A 566 3.59 37.08 2.78
CA LEU A 566 4.10 38.20 1.98
C LEU A 566 5.56 38.54 2.31
N GLU A 567 6.14 37.83 3.26
CA GLU A 567 7.55 37.92 3.61
C GLU A 567 8.43 37.40 2.45
N PRO A 568 9.65 37.93 2.28
CA PRO A 568 10.58 37.37 1.31
C PRO A 568 10.93 35.92 1.67
N ASP A 569 11.01 35.06 0.65
CA ASP A 569 11.40 33.66 0.78
C ASP A 569 12.67 33.52 1.63
N GLN A 570 13.77 34.14 1.18
CA GLN A 570 15.01 34.23 1.94
C GLN A 570 15.28 35.69 2.37
N ASN A 571 15.51 35.89 3.67
CA ASN A 571 15.79 37.21 4.23
C ASN A 571 17.20 37.71 3.82
N PRO A 572 17.38 38.87 3.17
CA PRO A 572 18.70 39.31 2.69
C PRO A 572 19.77 39.54 3.79
N ALA A 573 19.42 39.47 5.08
CA ALA A 573 20.35 39.36 6.19
C ALA A 573 20.47 37.87 6.64
N PRO A 574 21.50 37.11 6.22
CA PRO A 574 21.67 35.67 6.51
C PRO A 574 21.55 35.27 7.98
N LEU A 575 21.90 36.19 8.87
CA LEU A 575 22.09 35.96 10.30
C LEU A 575 21.01 36.62 11.18
N GLY A 576 20.25 37.62 10.68
CA GLY A 576 19.41 38.42 11.58
C GLY A 576 20.20 38.88 12.83
N PRO A 577 19.61 38.96 14.03
CA PRO A 577 20.36 39.18 15.27
C PRO A 577 21.16 37.96 15.76
N LEU A 578 21.02 36.79 15.13
CA LEU A 578 21.67 35.53 15.53
C LEU A 578 23.05 35.44 14.88
N GLY A 579 24.12 35.33 15.68
CA GLY A 579 25.47 35.13 15.16
C GLY A 579 25.73 33.69 14.68
N LEU A 580 26.95 33.45 14.19
CA LEU A 580 27.43 32.10 13.83
C LEU A 580 27.40 31.11 15.00
N MET A 581 27.47 31.63 16.24
CA MET A 581 27.44 30.82 17.44
C MET A 581 26.03 30.30 17.73
N GLU A 582 25.02 31.14 17.54
CA GLU A 582 23.61 30.81 17.69
C GLU A 582 23.18 29.78 16.64
N GLN A 583 23.51 30.01 15.35
CA GLN A 583 23.31 29.01 14.29
C GLN A 583 23.98 27.66 14.62
N LEU A 584 25.20 27.68 15.18
CA LEU A 584 25.89 26.46 15.59
C LEU A 584 25.20 25.76 16.77
N LEU A 585 24.75 26.50 17.77
CA LEU A 585 24.02 25.93 18.92
C LEU A 585 22.70 25.28 18.49
N PHE A 586 22.00 25.85 17.51
CA PHE A 586 20.76 25.28 16.98
C PHE A 586 21.00 24.08 16.08
N GLN A 587 22.08 24.10 15.32
CA GLN A 587 22.54 22.89 14.63
C GLN A 587 22.91 21.79 15.63
N LEU A 588 23.44 22.12 16.81
CA LEU A 588 23.71 21.15 17.86
C LEU A 588 22.42 20.64 18.55
N ASP A 589 21.40 21.48 18.69
CA ASP A 589 20.07 21.12 19.21
C ASP A 589 19.31 20.17 18.26
N TYR A 590 19.28 20.49 16.95
CA TYR A 590 18.70 19.64 15.92
C TYR A 590 19.41 18.25 15.79
N LEU A 591 20.62 18.11 16.36
CA LEU A 591 21.34 16.83 16.50
C LEU A 591 21.01 16.07 17.80
N GLY A 592 19.93 16.45 18.49
CA GLY A 592 19.60 16.20 19.90
C GLY A 592 19.81 14.78 20.47
N ASP A 593 19.82 13.72 19.68
CA ASP A 593 20.05 12.36 20.21
C ASP A 593 21.50 12.06 20.62
N ARG A 594 22.45 12.91 20.26
CA ARG A 594 23.87 12.74 20.64
C ARG A 594 24.30 13.66 21.79
N PHE A 595 23.45 14.62 22.14
CA PHE A 595 23.59 15.46 23.33
C PHE A 595 22.39 15.16 24.24
N PRO A 596 22.53 14.18 25.16
CA PRO A 596 21.42 13.80 26.02
C PRO A 596 20.85 15.03 26.71
N GLU A 597 19.53 15.06 26.86
CA GLU A 597 18.86 16.12 27.59
C GLU A 597 19.59 16.37 28.89
N SER A 598 19.81 17.65 29.21
CA SER A 598 20.36 17.97 30.51
C SER A 598 19.43 17.37 31.56
N PRO A 599 19.95 16.63 32.57
CA PRO A 599 19.11 16.10 33.63
C PRO A 599 18.18 17.19 34.15
N GLU A 600 16.95 16.87 34.54
CA GLU A 600 15.90 17.85 34.90
C GLU A 600 16.39 18.95 35.88
N GLU A 601 17.32 18.58 36.75
CA GLU A 601 18.03 19.45 37.71
C GLU A 601 18.87 20.58 37.07
N PHE A 602 19.14 20.48 35.77
CA PHE A 602 19.92 21.39 34.93
C PHE A 602 19.15 21.86 33.69
N ALA A 603 17.83 21.65 33.61
CA ALA A 603 17.00 22.06 32.47
C ALA A 603 17.16 23.56 32.12
N ASP A 604 17.30 24.42 33.14
CA ASP A 604 17.53 25.88 32.98
C ASP A 604 18.86 26.23 32.29
N TYR A 605 19.79 25.26 32.18
CA TYR A 605 21.11 25.41 31.56
C TYR A 605 21.26 24.52 30.32
N ASP A 606 20.18 23.87 29.88
CA ASP A 606 20.22 23.05 28.69
C ASP A 606 20.59 23.94 27.50
N PRO A 607 21.67 23.66 26.77
CA PRO A 607 22.05 24.44 25.59
C PRO A 607 20.97 24.45 24.49
N ARG A 608 19.95 23.59 24.61
CA ARG A 608 18.76 23.48 23.76
C ARG A 608 17.57 24.31 24.23
N ALA A 609 17.57 24.79 25.48
CA ALA A 609 16.45 25.55 26.01
C ALA A 609 16.29 26.90 25.28
N GLY A 610 15.08 27.18 24.77
CA GLY A 610 14.75 28.44 24.11
C GLY A 610 14.97 28.45 22.59
N THR A 611 14.90 27.29 21.93
CA THR A 611 14.92 27.17 20.46
C THR A 611 13.52 27.10 19.83
N ASP A 612 12.46 27.03 20.65
CA ASP A 612 11.05 26.97 20.21
C ASP A 612 10.62 28.21 19.39
N ASP A 613 11.37 29.31 19.50
CA ASP A 613 11.14 30.53 18.75
C ASP A 613 11.80 30.50 17.36
N LEU A 614 12.43 29.39 16.94
CA LEU A 614 13.14 29.29 15.67
C LEU A 614 12.36 28.53 14.60
N CYS A 615 12.43 29.05 13.39
CA CYS A 615 11.77 28.55 12.21
C CYS A 615 12.81 28.34 11.11
N ASN A 616 12.53 27.41 10.20
CA ASN A 616 13.26 27.39 8.94
C ASN A 616 13.04 28.72 8.22
N ARG A 617 14.16 29.37 7.88
CA ARG A 617 14.22 30.65 7.22
C ARG A 617 13.70 30.59 5.79
N ARG A 618 13.78 29.44 5.12
CA ARG A 618 13.32 29.26 3.74
C ARG A 618 11.80 29.18 3.68
N GLY A 619 11.20 30.04 2.87
CA GLY A 619 9.79 30.04 2.54
C GLY A 619 9.52 29.19 1.30
N LEU A 620 8.47 29.58 0.56
CA LEU A 620 8.15 28.99 -0.73
C LEU A 620 8.90 29.77 -1.82
N SER A 621 9.65 29.06 -2.66
CA SER A 621 10.47 29.66 -3.72
C SER A 621 9.65 30.02 -4.97
N ASP A 622 10.25 30.74 -5.93
CA ASP A 622 9.63 31.05 -7.23
C ASP A 622 9.18 29.81 -8.02
N ILE A 623 9.90 28.69 -7.87
CA ILE A 623 9.55 27.42 -8.52
C ILE A 623 8.53 26.63 -7.68
N GLY A 624 8.53 26.82 -6.35
CA GLY A 624 7.47 26.39 -5.44
C GLY A 624 6.13 27.06 -5.77
N GLU A 625 6.10 28.38 -5.95
CA GLU A 625 4.88 29.10 -6.38
C GLU A 625 4.35 28.58 -7.72
N PHE A 626 5.26 28.30 -8.66
CA PHE A 626 4.90 27.69 -9.94
C PHE A 626 4.27 26.30 -9.75
N LEU A 627 4.84 25.46 -8.88
CA LEU A 627 4.26 24.15 -8.56
C LEU A 627 2.84 24.30 -7.98
N ILE A 628 2.65 25.19 -7.00
CA ILE A 628 1.34 25.44 -6.38
C ILE A 628 0.30 25.85 -7.44
N GLN A 629 0.66 26.76 -8.35
CA GLN A 629 -0.21 27.15 -9.46
C GLN A 629 -0.57 25.98 -10.37
N GLU A 630 0.40 25.10 -10.67
CA GLU A 630 0.18 23.92 -11.51
C GLU A 630 -0.67 22.84 -10.83
N LEU A 631 -0.60 22.70 -9.50
CA LEU A 631 -1.50 21.86 -8.70
C LEU A 631 -2.92 22.40 -8.74
N MET A 632 -3.10 23.70 -8.49
CA MET A 632 -4.40 24.36 -8.55
C MET A 632 -5.05 24.24 -9.94
N ARG A 633 -4.27 24.42 -11.00
CA ARG A 633 -4.74 24.26 -12.39
C ARG A 633 -5.27 22.86 -12.71
N ARG A 634 -4.80 21.84 -11.98
CA ARG A 634 -5.22 20.43 -12.15
C ARG A 634 -6.29 20.00 -11.14
N GLY A 635 -6.71 20.87 -10.22
CA GLY A 635 -7.61 20.51 -9.13
C GLY A 635 -7.01 19.50 -8.14
N MET A 636 -5.68 19.46 -8.03
CA MET A 636 -4.98 18.60 -7.06
C MET A 636 -4.99 19.22 -5.65
N MET A 637 -5.23 18.39 -4.65
CA MET A 637 -5.21 18.80 -3.25
C MET A 637 -3.76 19.07 -2.79
N ILE A 638 -3.58 20.19 -2.10
CA ILE A 638 -2.28 20.68 -1.64
C ILE A 638 -2.18 20.39 -0.15
N GLU A 639 -1.13 19.71 0.27
CA GLU A 639 -0.85 19.40 1.67
C GLU A 639 0.31 20.27 2.17
N THR A 640 0.15 20.86 3.36
CA THR A 640 1.17 21.75 3.97
C THR A 640 1.84 21.14 5.20
N ASP A 641 1.59 19.86 5.47
CA ASP A 641 2.37 19.10 6.44
C ASP A 641 3.84 19.08 6.01
N HIS A 642 4.74 19.12 6.99
CA HIS A 642 6.20 19.15 6.84
C HIS A 642 6.80 20.36 6.10
N ILE A 643 6.02 21.28 5.54
CA ILE A 643 6.56 22.50 4.93
C ILE A 643 6.79 23.58 6.00
N SER A 644 7.79 24.45 5.81
CA SER A 644 8.09 25.52 6.76
C SER A 644 6.87 26.42 6.99
N ARG A 645 6.75 26.97 8.20
CA ARG A 645 5.67 27.90 8.58
C ARG A 645 5.53 29.07 7.61
N LYS A 646 6.67 29.59 7.11
CA LYS A 646 6.70 30.68 6.12
C LYS A 646 6.14 30.24 4.76
N ALA A 647 6.53 29.06 4.29
CA ALA A 647 6.04 28.51 3.04
C ALA A 647 4.55 28.15 3.12
N ALA A 648 4.10 27.55 4.23
CA ALA A 648 2.68 27.27 4.48
C ALA A 648 1.83 28.54 4.44
N ALA A 649 2.29 29.61 5.10
CA ALA A 649 1.63 30.92 5.03
C ALA A 649 1.57 31.48 3.61
N ARG A 650 2.64 31.31 2.82
CA ARG A 650 2.67 31.72 1.40
C ARG A 650 1.67 30.93 0.55
N ILE A 651 1.58 29.60 0.74
CA ILE A 651 0.59 28.75 0.08
C ILE A 651 -0.82 29.23 0.41
N LEU A 652 -1.13 29.43 1.70
CA LEU A 652 -2.44 29.91 2.15
C LEU A 652 -2.79 31.29 1.60
N GLN A 653 -1.80 32.16 1.41
CA GLN A 653 -2.01 33.46 0.75
C GLN A 653 -2.34 33.28 -0.74
N LEU A 654 -1.61 32.43 -1.46
CA LEU A 654 -1.83 32.16 -2.88
C LEU A 654 -3.19 31.49 -3.17
N THR A 655 -3.62 30.60 -2.29
CA THR A 655 -4.87 29.84 -2.45
C THR A 655 -6.11 30.62 -2.02
N ALA A 656 -5.97 31.52 -1.04
CA ALA A 656 -7.07 32.35 -0.54
C ALA A 656 -7.75 33.17 -1.65
N ASP A 657 -6.95 33.82 -2.50
CA ASP A 657 -7.45 34.68 -3.59
C ASP A 657 -8.28 33.89 -4.64
N GLN A 658 -8.11 32.57 -4.69
CA GLN A 658 -8.80 31.68 -5.62
C GLN A 658 -9.88 30.83 -4.96
N GLY A 659 -10.08 30.99 -3.64
CA GLY A 659 -11.02 30.14 -2.87
C GLY A 659 -10.65 28.65 -2.92
N TYR A 660 -9.36 28.35 -3.03
CA TYR A 660 -8.86 26.99 -3.18
C TYR A 660 -8.52 26.40 -1.81
N PRO A 661 -9.08 25.24 -1.41
CA PRO A 661 -8.82 24.67 -0.10
C PRO A 661 -7.44 24.01 -0.03
N VAL A 662 -6.85 24.04 1.16
CA VAL A 662 -5.58 23.39 1.50
C VAL A 662 -5.83 22.33 2.58
N ILE A 663 -4.96 21.34 2.70
CA ILE A 663 -5.09 20.26 3.68
C ILE A 663 -3.92 20.32 4.65
N ASN A 664 -4.23 20.12 5.92
CA ASN A 664 -3.30 19.59 6.89
C ASN A 664 -3.73 18.16 7.27
N SER A 665 -3.00 17.14 6.82
CA SER A 665 -3.46 15.75 6.82
C SER A 665 -3.05 14.94 8.03
N HIS A 666 -2.00 15.31 8.79
CA HIS A 666 -1.58 14.49 9.94
C HIS A 666 -0.85 15.25 11.06
N GLY A 667 -1.61 15.97 11.89
CA GLY A 667 -1.16 16.39 13.22
C GLY A 667 -0.36 17.69 13.26
N GLY A 668 0.59 17.77 14.20
CA GLY A 668 1.36 18.98 14.50
C GLY A 668 2.35 19.40 13.41
N TRP A 669 2.57 18.54 12.42
CA TRP A 669 3.52 18.75 11.33
C TRP A 669 3.06 19.79 10.29
N GLY A 670 1.84 20.33 10.40
CA GLY A 670 1.33 21.43 9.58
C GLY A 670 1.61 22.84 10.11
N GLY A 671 2.42 22.96 11.16
CA GLY A 671 2.75 24.23 11.78
C GLY A 671 1.76 24.66 12.88
N THR A 672 1.62 25.96 13.10
CA THR A 672 0.92 26.50 14.28
C THR A 672 -0.60 26.37 14.21
N GLU A 673 -1.25 26.42 15.37
CA GLU A 673 -2.72 26.47 15.49
C GLU A 673 -3.35 27.57 14.63
N ARG A 674 -2.66 28.70 14.45
CA ARG A 674 -3.16 29.81 13.63
C ARG A 674 -3.16 29.48 12.13
N LEU A 675 -2.15 28.75 11.64
CA LEU A 675 -2.14 28.26 10.24
C LEU A 675 -3.26 27.24 10.03
N ARG A 676 -3.47 26.34 10.99
CA ARG A 676 -4.55 25.33 10.94
C ARG A 676 -5.94 25.99 10.98
N ASP A 677 -6.11 27.06 11.74
CA ASP A 677 -7.32 27.87 11.74
C ASP A 677 -7.54 28.59 10.40
N GLN A 678 -6.48 29.09 9.76
CA GLN A 678 -6.56 29.66 8.41
C GLN A 678 -6.94 28.60 7.36
N ILE A 679 -6.38 27.39 7.45
CA ILE A 679 -6.77 26.24 6.61
C ILE A 679 -8.28 25.98 6.73
N ALA A 680 -8.80 25.87 7.96
CA ALA A 680 -10.23 25.65 8.19
C ALA A 680 -11.10 26.81 7.67
N ALA A 681 -10.65 28.06 7.86
CA ALA A 681 -11.35 29.25 7.41
C ALA A 681 -11.42 29.35 5.87
N GLN A 682 -10.45 28.79 5.15
CA GLN A 682 -10.45 28.68 3.68
C GLN A 682 -11.21 27.44 3.16
N GLY A 683 -11.87 26.68 4.05
CA GLY A 683 -12.61 25.47 3.68
C GLY A 683 -11.72 24.25 3.46
N GLY A 684 -10.51 24.26 4.01
CA GLY A 684 -9.61 23.12 4.08
C GLY A 684 -9.99 22.09 5.15
N ILE A 685 -9.22 21.02 5.23
CA ILE A 685 -9.35 19.96 6.25
C ILE A 685 -8.11 19.99 7.14
N ASN A 686 -8.32 19.84 8.45
CA ASN A 686 -7.27 19.56 9.42
C ASN A 686 -7.53 18.20 10.05
N SER A 687 -6.50 17.40 10.20
CA SER A 687 -6.57 16.07 10.82
C SER A 687 -5.45 15.92 11.83
N SER A 688 -5.74 15.24 12.94
CA SER A 688 -4.75 14.89 13.95
C SER A 688 -4.57 13.38 13.98
N PHE A 689 -3.40 12.92 14.42
CA PHE A 689 -3.18 11.50 14.68
C PHE A 689 -4.25 10.93 15.59
N ALA A 690 -4.73 9.73 15.28
CA ALA A 690 -5.59 9.00 16.19
C ALA A 690 -4.84 8.71 17.51
N SER A 691 -5.51 8.90 18.64
CA SER A 691 -4.89 8.78 19.97
C SER A 691 -5.77 8.02 20.95
N THR A 692 -5.29 7.81 22.17
CA THR A 692 -6.07 7.20 23.25
C THR A 692 -7.10 8.19 23.84
N ARG A 693 -8.33 7.70 24.03
CA ARG A 693 -9.40 8.29 24.87
C ARG A 693 -9.51 9.82 24.80
N ASP A 694 -9.30 10.49 25.95
CA ASP A 694 -9.54 11.92 26.14
C ASP A 694 -8.69 12.81 25.25
N HIS A 695 -7.45 12.40 24.97
CA HIS A 695 -6.61 13.13 24.06
C HIS A 695 -7.22 13.14 22.65
N TRP A 696 -7.76 12.00 22.21
CA TRP A 696 -8.41 11.90 20.90
C TRP A 696 -9.73 12.66 20.85
N VAL A 697 -10.54 12.62 21.92
CA VAL A 697 -11.75 13.47 22.04
C VAL A 697 -11.37 14.94 21.88
N GLN A 698 -10.33 15.42 22.57
CA GLN A 698 -9.88 16.80 22.49
C GLN A 698 -9.36 17.17 21.10
N GLN A 699 -8.61 16.28 20.44
CA GLN A 699 -8.14 16.47 19.07
C GLN A 699 -9.31 16.62 18.08
N LEU A 700 -10.29 15.73 18.13
CA LEU A 700 -11.48 15.76 17.26
C LEU A 700 -12.32 17.02 17.49
N LEU A 701 -12.52 17.42 18.75
CA LEU A 701 -13.25 18.64 19.09
C LEU A 701 -12.50 19.90 18.62
N ARG A 702 -11.18 19.93 18.79
CA ARG A 702 -10.34 21.05 18.33
C ARG A 702 -10.41 21.17 16.82
N ASP A 703 -10.15 20.09 16.09
CA ASP A 703 -10.11 20.10 14.63
C ASP A 703 -11.49 20.33 14.01
N GLY A 704 -12.55 19.76 14.58
CA GLY A 704 -13.93 20.01 14.16
C GLY A 704 -14.46 21.40 14.53
N GLY A 705 -13.92 21.99 15.61
CA GLY A 705 -14.30 23.29 16.14
C GLY A 705 -13.56 24.50 15.55
N ARG A 706 -12.53 24.29 14.71
CA ARG A 706 -11.75 25.39 14.10
C ARG A 706 -12.63 26.37 13.32
N PRO A 707 -12.31 27.68 13.36
CA PRO A 707 -13.12 28.72 12.73
C PRO A 707 -13.31 28.48 11.24
N ARG A 708 -14.57 28.40 10.80
CA ARG A 708 -14.95 28.24 9.40
C ARG A 708 -16.34 28.78 9.14
N ASP A 709 -16.59 29.20 7.90
CA ASP A 709 -17.92 29.59 7.44
C ASP A 709 -18.88 28.39 7.47
N ASP A 710 -20.17 28.65 7.73
CA ASP A 710 -21.20 27.61 7.72
C ASP A 710 -21.32 26.90 6.37
N LEU A 711 -20.93 27.56 5.27
CA LEU A 711 -20.90 26.97 3.92
C LEU A 711 -19.87 25.83 3.77
N PHE A 712 -18.90 25.74 4.68
CA PHE A 712 -17.90 24.67 4.70
C PHE A 712 -18.26 23.53 5.67
N LYS A 713 -19.34 23.66 6.43
CA LYS A 713 -19.79 22.65 7.41
C LYS A 713 -20.71 21.61 6.78
N VAL A 714 -20.89 20.51 7.50
CA VAL A 714 -21.91 19.47 7.25
C VAL A 714 -22.95 19.57 8.36
N GLY A 715 -24.09 20.19 8.09
CA GLY A 715 -24.97 20.68 9.16
C GLY A 715 -24.21 21.62 10.11
N PRO A 716 -24.20 21.36 11.43
CA PRO A 716 -23.43 22.14 12.39
C PRO A 716 -21.95 21.72 12.51
N PHE A 717 -21.53 20.63 11.86
CA PHE A 717 -20.23 19.99 12.10
C PHE A 717 -19.17 20.49 11.12
N GLY A 718 -17.96 20.69 11.62
CA GLY A 718 -16.82 20.99 10.77
C GLY A 718 -16.32 19.77 10.01
N GLY A 719 -16.50 18.58 10.58
CA GLY A 719 -15.89 17.35 10.13
C GLY A 719 -14.41 17.31 10.55
N ALA A 720 -14.04 16.33 11.37
CA ALA A 720 -12.67 16.10 11.81
C ALA A 720 -12.24 14.70 11.36
N ALA A 721 -11.40 14.65 10.33
CA ALA A 721 -10.80 13.38 9.91
C ALA A 721 -9.68 12.98 10.88
N MET A 722 -9.34 11.69 10.87
CA MET A 722 -8.17 11.17 11.59
C MET A 722 -7.00 10.97 10.63
N ALA A 723 -5.80 10.89 11.18
CA ALA A 723 -4.62 10.40 10.49
C ALA A 723 -4.10 9.15 11.18
N SER A 724 -3.85 8.09 10.43
CA SER A 724 -3.13 6.92 10.94
C SER A 724 -1.63 7.11 10.86
N ASP A 725 -1.14 7.63 9.74
CA ASP A 725 0.28 7.64 9.36
C ASP A 725 0.96 6.27 9.56
N VAL A 726 0.15 5.25 9.35
CA VAL A 726 0.56 3.85 9.47
C VAL A 726 1.66 3.53 8.46
N ASN A 727 2.71 2.88 8.96
CA ASN A 727 3.94 2.56 8.24
C ASN A 727 4.72 3.80 7.70
N GLY A 728 4.38 5.02 8.11
CA GLY A 728 5.10 6.28 7.79
C GLY A 728 6.27 6.59 8.72
N ILE A 729 6.71 5.62 9.52
CA ILE A 729 7.63 5.82 10.67
C ILE A 729 6.98 6.68 11.77
N ALA A 730 5.66 6.53 11.96
CA ALA A 730 4.91 7.09 13.08
C ALA A 730 4.26 5.99 13.93
N ALA A 731 4.22 6.21 15.24
CA ALA A 731 3.57 5.28 16.15
C ALA A 731 2.05 5.44 16.10
N LEU A 732 1.33 4.33 16.04
CA LEU A 732 -0.11 4.30 16.24
C LEU A 732 -0.46 4.52 17.72
N ALA A 733 -1.75 4.70 18.03
CA ALA A 733 -2.20 4.93 19.40
C ALA A 733 -1.77 3.79 20.34
N GLY A 734 -1.17 4.17 21.48
CA GLY A 734 -0.66 3.23 22.48
C GLY A 734 -1.76 2.49 23.25
N ASN A 735 -1.33 1.64 24.18
CA ASN A 735 -2.25 0.91 25.07
C ASN A 735 -3.04 1.89 25.96
N PRO A 736 -4.39 1.93 25.87
CA PRO A 736 -5.21 2.86 26.65
C PRO A 736 -5.48 2.40 28.09
N GLY A 737 -5.12 1.17 28.47
CA GLY A 737 -5.56 0.59 29.74
C GLY A 737 -4.86 -0.71 30.15
N SER A 738 -5.57 -1.54 30.93
CA SER A 738 -5.07 -2.83 31.39
C SER A 738 -5.78 -4.01 30.70
N PRO A 739 -5.15 -5.20 30.59
CA PRO A 739 -5.73 -6.36 29.91
C PRO A 739 -7.13 -6.75 30.40
N GLU A 740 -7.45 -6.53 31.69
CA GLU A 740 -8.76 -6.84 32.26
C GLU A 740 -9.91 -6.03 31.64
N GLN A 741 -9.62 -4.87 31.04
CA GLN A 741 -10.63 -4.05 30.36
C GLN A 741 -11.03 -4.61 28.99
N ALA A 742 -10.28 -5.57 28.43
CA ALA A 742 -10.62 -6.19 27.15
C ALA A 742 -11.99 -6.86 27.19
N ASP A 743 -12.30 -7.58 28.29
CA ASP A 743 -13.58 -8.27 28.48
C ASP A 743 -14.78 -7.29 28.60
N GLU A 744 -14.53 -6.03 28.96
CA GLU A 744 -15.57 -4.99 29.06
C GLU A 744 -15.86 -4.32 27.71
N LEU A 745 -14.93 -4.40 26.75
CA LEU A 745 -15.08 -3.82 25.42
C LEU A 745 -15.92 -4.74 24.51
N TYR A 746 -15.62 -6.05 24.47
CA TYR A 746 -16.22 -6.98 23.52
C TYR A 746 -17.42 -7.79 24.06
N PRO A 747 -18.38 -8.16 23.19
CA PRO A 747 -18.59 -7.62 21.87
C PRO A 747 -19.06 -6.16 21.91
N PHE A 748 -18.88 -5.43 20.82
CA PHE A 748 -19.47 -4.11 20.64
C PHE A 748 -20.09 -3.93 19.26
N THR A 749 -20.88 -2.87 19.09
CA THR A 749 -21.55 -2.55 17.82
C THR A 749 -21.01 -1.25 17.26
N SER A 750 -20.84 -1.17 15.95
CA SER A 750 -20.47 0.05 15.22
C SER A 750 -21.39 1.24 15.56
N VAL A 751 -20.90 2.45 15.33
CA VAL A 751 -21.62 3.70 15.64
C VAL A 751 -22.98 3.81 14.91
N ASP A 752 -23.13 3.19 13.73
CA ASP A 752 -24.40 3.12 13.00
C ASP A 752 -25.35 2.01 13.47
N GLY A 753 -24.91 1.16 14.40
CA GLY A 753 -25.68 0.06 14.98
C GLY A 753 -25.77 -1.20 14.12
N ARG A 754 -24.93 -1.37 13.09
CA ARG A 754 -25.14 -2.40 12.04
C ARG A 754 -24.10 -3.51 11.98
N VAL A 755 -22.92 -3.31 12.56
CA VAL A 755 -21.82 -4.29 12.57
C VAL A 755 -21.48 -4.63 14.01
N VAL A 756 -21.40 -5.92 14.32
CA VAL A 756 -20.97 -6.40 15.64
C VAL A 756 -19.53 -6.89 15.52
N PHE A 757 -18.66 -6.38 16.39
CA PHE A 757 -17.24 -6.68 16.43
C PHE A 757 -16.90 -7.51 17.67
N GLU A 758 -16.07 -8.53 17.45
CA GLU A 758 -15.37 -9.32 18.46
C GLU A 758 -13.88 -8.96 18.43
N ALA A 759 -13.11 -9.46 19.40
CA ALA A 759 -11.66 -9.32 19.41
C ALA A 759 -11.06 -9.83 18.09
N GLN A 760 -10.17 -9.04 17.49
CA GLN A 760 -9.62 -9.37 16.17
C GLN A 760 -8.70 -10.59 16.28
N ARG A 761 -8.85 -11.56 15.37
CA ARG A 761 -8.00 -12.76 15.35
C ARG A 761 -7.24 -12.88 14.04
N THR A 762 -5.92 -13.02 14.14
CA THR A 762 -5.05 -13.33 13.00
C THR A 762 -4.12 -14.48 13.41
N GLY A 763 -4.20 -15.60 12.70
CA GLY A 763 -3.48 -16.82 13.06
C GLY A 763 -3.93 -17.34 14.42
N ASP A 764 -2.98 -17.54 15.33
CA ASP A 764 -3.23 -17.98 16.70
C ASP A 764 -3.39 -16.80 17.67
N ARG A 765 -3.18 -15.57 17.20
CA ARG A 765 -3.17 -14.37 18.02
C ARG A 765 -4.53 -13.67 18.01
N GLU A 766 -5.00 -13.35 19.20
CA GLU A 766 -6.07 -12.39 19.42
C GLU A 766 -5.46 -11.01 19.72
N PHE A 767 -5.84 -10.02 18.93
CA PHE A 767 -5.40 -8.64 19.06
C PHE A 767 -6.47 -7.81 19.77
N THR A 768 -6.05 -7.17 20.86
CA THR A 768 -6.86 -6.20 21.62
C THR A 768 -6.01 -4.98 21.91
N LEU A 769 -6.63 -3.84 22.23
CA LEU A 769 -5.91 -2.62 22.59
C LEU A 769 -5.07 -2.76 23.88
N TYR A 770 -5.46 -3.70 24.74
CA TYR A 770 -5.09 -3.71 26.16
C TYR A 770 -3.94 -4.66 26.51
N ASP A 771 -3.47 -5.48 25.57
CA ASP A 771 -2.43 -6.50 25.80
C ASP A 771 -1.00 -5.94 25.81
N GLY A 772 -0.85 -4.61 25.88
CA GLY A 772 0.43 -3.91 25.79
C GLY A 772 0.75 -3.39 24.39
N ARG A 773 -0.02 -3.76 23.36
CA ARG A 773 0.29 -3.39 21.96
C ARG A 773 -0.42 -2.14 21.46
N GLY A 774 -1.47 -1.67 22.14
CA GLY A 774 -2.29 -0.58 21.65
C GLY A 774 -2.98 -0.92 20.33
N VAL A 775 -3.09 0.07 19.44
CA VAL A 775 -3.52 -0.16 18.05
C VAL A 775 -2.38 -0.84 17.30
N ALA A 776 -2.35 -2.18 17.32
CA ALA A 776 -1.34 -2.98 16.63
C ALA A 776 -1.48 -2.95 15.11
N HIS A 777 -2.69 -2.81 14.57
CA HIS A 777 -2.95 -2.75 13.13
C HIS A 777 -4.29 -2.07 12.83
N TYR A 778 -4.53 -1.73 11.55
CA TYR A 778 -5.77 -1.09 11.06
C TYR A 778 -7.06 -1.69 11.62
N GLY A 779 -7.05 -3.01 11.80
CA GLY A 779 -8.20 -3.76 12.26
C GLY A 779 -8.67 -3.32 13.64
N LEU A 780 -7.88 -2.60 14.45
CA LEU A 780 -8.27 -2.17 15.79
C LEU A 780 -8.82 -0.73 15.86
N TYR A 781 -8.92 0.00 14.74
CA TYR A 781 -9.58 1.32 14.73
C TYR A 781 -11.05 1.29 15.19
N PRO A 782 -11.88 0.29 14.83
CA PRO A 782 -13.22 0.15 15.40
C PRO A 782 -13.20 0.03 16.93
N ASP A 783 -12.20 -0.68 17.45
CA ASP A 783 -12.04 -0.95 18.88
C ASP A 783 -11.61 0.33 19.60
N GLN A 784 -10.71 1.11 18.98
CA GLN A 784 -10.27 2.43 19.48
C GLN A 784 -11.42 3.43 19.54
N ILE A 785 -12.29 3.45 18.52
CA ILE A 785 -13.50 4.30 18.52
C ILE A 785 -14.42 3.90 19.68
N GLU A 786 -14.63 2.60 19.90
CA GLU A 786 -15.47 2.15 21.00
C GLU A 786 -14.83 2.39 22.37
N ASP A 787 -13.52 2.20 22.54
CA ASP A 787 -12.80 2.52 23.78
C ASP A 787 -12.93 4.01 24.12
N MET A 788 -12.77 4.89 23.13
CA MET A 788 -13.02 6.33 23.29
C MET A 788 -14.47 6.60 23.74
N MET A 789 -15.45 5.91 23.14
CA MET A 789 -16.87 6.12 23.45
C MET A 789 -17.29 5.62 24.83
N ARG A 790 -16.67 4.54 25.31
CA ARG A 790 -17.02 3.88 26.58
C ARG A 790 -16.21 4.41 27.77
N PHE A 791 -14.91 4.61 27.59
CA PHE A 791 -13.95 4.72 28.69
C PHE A 791 -13.22 6.08 28.77
N SER A 792 -13.52 7.03 27.89
CA SER A 792 -13.07 8.42 28.03
C SER A 792 -13.62 9.07 29.32
N GLU A 793 -12.79 9.86 30.00
CA GLU A 793 -13.19 10.65 31.17
C GLU A 793 -13.89 11.98 30.81
N SER A 794 -13.83 12.39 29.54
CA SER A 794 -14.51 13.54 28.96
C SER A 794 -16.03 13.42 29.13
N SER A 795 -16.72 14.56 29.13
CA SER A 795 -18.17 14.55 29.30
C SER A 795 -18.85 13.77 28.16
N ARG A 796 -20.00 13.15 28.44
CA ARG A 796 -20.75 12.40 27.41
C ARG A 796 -21.11 13.28 26.22
N GLU A 797 -21.35 14.56 26.44
CA GLU A 797 -21.59 15.57 25.40
C GLU A 797 -20.34 15.79 24.54
N GLN A 798 -19.16 15.93 25.16
CA GLN A 798 -17.89 16.08 24.44
C GLN A 798 -17.56 14.86 23.59
N VAL A 799 -17.68 13.65 24.16
CA VAL A 799 -17.48 12.39 23.43
C VAL A 799 -18.48 12.29 22.27
N ASN A 800 -19.75 12.62 22.52
CA ASN A 800 -20.77 12.54 21.48
C ASN A 800 -20.51 13.50 20.32
N GLU A 801 -20.03 14.71 20.63
CA GLU A 801 -19.66 15.71 19.63
C GLU A 801 -18.40 15.29 18.86
N ALA A 802 -17.37 14.76 19.53
CA ALA A 802 -16.18 14.22 18.86
C ALA A 802 -16.53 13.12 17.86
N VAL A 803 -17.41 12.19 18.24
CA VAL A 803 -17.94 11.15 17.32
C VAL A 803 -18.71 11.77 16.15
N ASN A 804 -19.49 12.84 16.37
CA ASN A 804 -20.17 13.53 15.28
C ASN A 804 -19.19 14.17 14.29
N GLN A 805 -18.14 14.82 14.80
CA GLN A 805 -17.09 15.42 13.98
C GLN A 805 -16.36 14.34 13.16
N LEU A 806 -16.02 13.20 13.78
CA LEU A 806 -15.37 12.08 13.11
C LEU A 806 -16.24 11.51 11.98
N PHE A 807 -17.50 11.18 12.25
CA PHE A 807 -18.40 10.51 11.30
C PHE A 807 -19.08 11.44 10.27
N THR A 808 -18.80 12.74 10.33
CA THR A 808 -19.15 13.71 9.28
C THR A 808 -17.95 14.09 8.41
N SER A 809 -16.75 13.62 8.76
CA SER A 809 -15.52 13.97 8.05
C SER A 809 -15.49 13.47 6.60
N ALA A 810 -16.13 12.34 6.28
CA ALA A 810 -16.22 11.85 4.90
C ALA A 810 -16.94 12.84 3.98
N GLU A 811 -18.10 13.36 4.40
CA GLU A 811 -18.81 14.38 3.64
C GLU A 811 -18.04 15.71 3.61
N ALA A 812 -17.40 16.11 4.71
CA ALA A 812 -16.59 17.33 4.76
C ALA A 812 -15.41 17.26 3.76
N TYR A 813 -14.72 16.12 3.69
CA TYR A 813 -13.62 15.87 2.75
C TYR A 813 -14.10 15.91 1.29
N LEU A 814 -15.22 15.25 0.98
CA LEU A 814 -15.81 15.28 -0.38
C LEU A 814 -16.18 16.69 -0.81
N ARG A 815 -16.83 17.48 0.06
CA ARG A 815 -17.18 18.88 -0.22
C ARG A 815 -15.94 19.75 -0.44
N MET A 816 -14.87 19.50 0.32
CA MET A 816 -13.57 20.17 0.13
C MET A 816 -12.96 19.82 -1.22
N TRP A 817 -12.89 18.54 -1.57
CA TRP A 817 -12.33 18.09 -2.85
C TRP A 817 -13.13 18.63 -4.04
N GLU A 818 -14.47 18.66 -3.95
CA GLU A 818 -15.29 19.30 -4.98
C GLU A 818 -15.04 20.80 -5.11
N ARG A 819 -14.68 21.51 -4.02
CA ARG A 819 -14.30 22.92 -4.10
C ARG A 819 -12.97 23.09 -4.84
N ALA A 820 -11.98 22.25 -4.56
CA ALA A 820 -10.71 22.24 -5.29
C ALA A 820 -10.94 22.02 -6.80
N GLU A 821 -11.74 21.02 -7.18
CA GLU A 821 -12.07 20.78 -8.59
C GLU A 821 -12.86 21.94 -9.24
N ARG A 822 -13.75 22.60 -8.50
CA ARG A 822 -14.50 23.75 -9.02
C ARG A 822 -13.62 24.98 -9.18
N ALA A 823 -12.71 25.24 -8.25
CA ALA A 823 -11.80 26.38 -8.30
C ALA A 823 -10.76 26.24 -9.44
N ALA A 824 -10.45 25.01 -9.85
CA ALA A 824 -9.56 24.72 -10.97
C ALA A 824 -10.19 24.97 -12.37
N ARG A 825 -11.53 25.06 -12.46
CA ARG A 825 -12.29 25.25 -13.71
C ARG A 825 -12.61 26.72 -13.95
#